data_AF-A0A0W8D2M1-F1
#
_entry.id   AF-A0A0W8D2M1-F1
#
_cell.length_a   1.000
_cell.length_b   1.000
_cell.length_c   1.000
_cell.angle_alpha   90.00
_cell.angle_beta   90.00
_cell.angle_gamma   90.00
#
_symmetry.space_group_name_H-M   'P 1'
#
loop_
_entity.id
_entity.type
_entity.pdbx_description
1 polymer ?
#
loop_
_entity_poly.entity_id
_entity_poly.type
_entity_poly.pdbx_seq_one_letter_code
_entity_poly.pdbx_strand_id
1 'polypeptide(L)'
;MKVLAPVAVFASSLLLAPNAVWAACSSWSSLYQDVLEGVCVCNATQCDTIVGDHANLKEGEVGIYTTAKAGARLKYTVGKIDASPVDEPTYTIDVSTQYQTMLGFGGAFTDAAAINLYKLSPKLQQLALDQYFTEEGLQYNMARVPIGSTDFSTRTYTYNEKVDDFKMTNFTIASDKAPFSNKIDLIQRALNMTELKLFASSWAPPLWMTRGDSVVDCKMKGKPGEKYWAALALYYSKFFDAYKEEGINFWAMTVQNEPEKPPLAVSQWETMRLTAEEERDFIKLNLGPLMAKNHPDLKIMANDDQKPGLLDRSAPFDDPESKKYLSGLAFHWYQNLDFILPGAGNFKNLEKFHKAHPDMFMLGTEACEGFLPGIIGTGKGPSLDNPKKAWKRAQNYARDIIENSNNMAAGWVDWNLFLDTDGGPNWAKNMVDAPILVDEQNGAEFYKQPMFYIMGHFSKFVPPGSKRIEFPKTETISDFHRCAFVTPDNQVVMQFLNRDDDPVSISVKQTDSNTISLTIPPNSMSTVILPASEDTKTLNSIENFNANIDGTSGRILVMVFPYATPGIAQFTTQNQETGLQVRTVRVASTCEEHANRWCTKPKIIIVCIDTDKQKWLTDERFLEVLSIASAIPGPSSTMTIAAMGLFRAGPLGGLLALIFWVLPGWIALTVAGFGAKTYLQEGLPVWLTGLAPAAVSIVVIAAVRLWQKACEDDTAKNFVASASACVILATQGMSSLIFPAVMAAGGFIILISTLCGYSQPPVTNDRVLSSHLERQIGIHPIAGVLVVLSWLVVLVLLAHYHPQSGGDHSLLSLFYTFYWIGSIIFGGGQVMLPMLLDNIVMAGWVSKEQFLIGLALVQSLPGPLFNISAYLGALIYGVPGAFISSVGLFGPGIILFFGLLPLWERVRGNRSLQIFLSGVNASATGLIVASFFLLWDKAVHTNASAAVGLATALMVGVFRVPTSMAIIVGAILGFLLSPEVFDLGQKDFCS
;
A
#
# COMPACT_ATOMS: atom_id res chain seq x y z
N MET A 1 -66.22 -73.79 25.14
CA MET A 1 -64.97 -74.21 25.83
C MET A 1 -64.24 -72.91 26.24
N LYS A 2 -63.64 -72.74 27.43
CA LYS A 2 -62.40 -73.38 27.95
C LYS A 2 -61.23 -73.24 26.94
N VAL A 3 -60.01 -72.76 27.25
CA VAL A 3 -59.34 -72.23 28.48
C VAL A 3 -58.00 -71.57 27.99
N LEU A 4 -57.26 -70.63 28.61
CA LEU A 4 -57.15 -70.03 29.96
C LEU A 4 -56.70 -68.52 29.87
N ALA A 5 -55.92 -68.02 30.84
CA ALA A 5 -55.12 -66.76 30.91
C ALA A 5 -53.67 -67.14 31.40
N PRO A 6 -52.67 -66.27 31.80
CA PRO A 6 -52.78 -64.90 32.37
C PRO A 6 -51.62 -63.84 32.16
N VAL A 7 -51.93 -62.56 32.47
CA VAL A 7 -51.13 -61.55 33.23
C VAL A 7 -49.81 -60.89 32.70
N ALA A 8 -49.66 -59.60 33.11
CA ALA A 8 -48.50 -58.67 33.12
C ALA A 8 -48.13 -57.94 31.79
N VAL A 9 -47.94 -56.61 31.64
CA VAL A 9 -47.86 -55.37 32.49
C VAL A 9 -46.45 -54.74 32.59
N PHE A 10 -46.34 -53.48 32.11
CA PHE A 10 -45.25 -52.48 32.28
C PHE A 10 -43.86 -52.74 31.68
N ALA A 11 -43.57 -52.12 30.53
CA ALA A 11 -42.38 -51.26 30.27
C ALA A 11 -42.40 -50.75 28.81
N SER A 12 -43.16 -49.68 28.52
CA SER A 12 -43.40 -49.24 27.13
C SER A 12 -43.56 -47.73 26.98
N SER A 13 -42.65 -46.96 27.59
CA SER A 13 -42.75 -45.48 27.65
C SER A 13 -41.39 -44.80 27.89
N LEU A 14 -40.41 -45.09 27.05
CA LEU A 14 -39.12 -44.38 26.93
C LEU A 14 -38.54 -44.65 25.53
N LEU A 15 -37.64 -43.78 25.04
CA LEU A 15 -37.00 -43.84 23.71
C LEU A 15 -37.89 -43.55 22.48
N LEU A 16 -38.68 -42.47 22.53
CA LEU A 16 -39.01 -41.67 21.35
C LEU A 16 -38.71 -40.19 21.58
N ALA A 17 -37.41 -39.89 21.63
CA ALA A 17 -36.85 -38.57 21.34
C ALA A 17 -35.65 -38.81 20.42
N PRO A 18 -35.53 -38.11 19.27
CA PRO A 18 -34.34 -38.17 18.45
C PRO A 18 -33.22 -37.38 19.13
N ASN A 19 -32.51 -38.04 20.05
CA ASN A 19 -31.26 -37.51 20.58
C ASN A 19 -30.25 -37.44 19.42
N ALA A 20 -30.10 -36.26 18.82
CA ALA A 20 -29.01 -35.97 17.91
C ALA A 20 -27.70 -36.23 18.66
N VAL A 21 -26.94 -37.23 18.21
CA VAL A 21 -25.62 -37.55 18.79
C VAL A 21 -24.63 -36.56 18.19
N TRP A 22 -24.46 -35.43 18.89
CA TRP A 22 -23.61 -34.32 18.47
C TRP A 22 -22.18 -34.81 18.20
N ALA A 23 -21.71 -34.65 16.96
CA ALA A 23 -20.37 -35.05 16.56
C ALA A 23 -19.36 -33.98 17.02
N ALA A 24 -18.46 -34.37 17.93
CA ALA A 24 -17.28 -33.58 18.23
C ALA A 24 -16.28 -33.63 17.06
N CYS A 25 -15.44 -32.60 16.93
CA CYS A 25 -14.31 -32.58 15.98
C CYS A 25 -13.45 -33.85 16.15
N SER A 26 -13.26 -34.56 15.03
CA SER A 26 -12.40 -35.74 14.94
C SER A 26 -11.23 -35.40 14.02
N SER A 27 -10.00 -35.59 14.49
CA SER A 27 -8.77 -35.26 13.73
C SER A 27 -8.19 -36.47 12.98
N TRP A 28 -8.79 -37.66 13.08
CA TRP A 28 -8.33 -38.85 12.37
C TRP A 28 -8.74 -38.80 10.90
N SER A 29 -7.76 -38.92 9.99
CA SER A 29 -7.99 -39.08 8.55
C SER A 29 -7.73 -40.51 8.09
N SER A 30 -8.68 -41.07 7.36
CA SER A 30 -8.53 -42.36 6.67
C SER A 30 -7.69 -42.28 5.39
N LEU A 31 -7.54 -41.09 4.80
CA LEU A 31 -6.63 -40.86 3.67
C LEU A 31 -5.17 -40.89 4.13
N TYR A 32 -4.82 -40.11 5.16
CA TYR A 32 -3.45 -40.02 5.68
C TYR A 32 -3.07 -41.15 6.65
N GLN A 33 -4.06 -41.91 7.18
CA GLN A 33 -3.87 -42.93 8.24
C GLN A 33 -3.21 -42.36 9.52
N ASP A 34 -3.49 -41.09 9.83
CA ASP A 34 -2.88 -40.36 10.94
C ASP A 34 -3.87 -39.32 11.54
N VAL A 35 -3.48 -38.73 12.67
CA VAL A 35 -4.20 -37.67 13.38
C VAL A 35 -3.68 -36.30 12.94
N LEU A 36 -4.44 -35.60 12.09
CA LEU A 36 -4.14 -34.25 11.62
C LEU A 36 -4.39 -33.24 12.76
N GLU A 37 -3.39 -33.02 13.62
CA GLU A 37 -3.53 -32.22 14.84
C GLU A 37 -4.14 -30.83 14.55
N GLY A 38 -5.27 -30.54 15.20
CA GLY A 38 -5.95 -29.25 15.09
C GLY A 38 -6.80 -29.06 13.84
N VAL A 39 -6.79 -29.99 12.89
CA VAL A 39 -7.75 -30.07 11.78
C VAL A 39 -8.94 -30.93 12.21
N CYS A 40 -10.14 -30.64 11.70
CA CYS A 40 -11.32 -31.51 11.87
C CYS A 40 -11.67 -32.18 10.54
N VAL A 41 -11.73 -33.50 10.54
CA VAL A 41 -11.96 -34.36 9.38
C VAL A 41 -13.43 -34.73 9.29
N CYS A 42 -14.09 -34.24 8.24
CA CYS A 42 -15.45 -34.58 7.90
C CYS A 42 -15.49 -35.66 6.82
N ASN A 43 -16.31 -36.69 7.02
CA ASN A 43 -16.51 -37.79 6.08
C ASN A 43 -17.99 -38.21 6.06
N ALA A 44 -18.35 -39.22 5.26
CA ALA A 44 -19.75 -39.63 5.07
C ALA A 44 -20.49 -40.08 6.35
N THR A 45 -19.79 -40.26 7.49
CA THR A 45 -20.33 -40.68 8.79
C THR A 45 -20.18 -39.65 9.92
N GLN A 46 -19.24 -38.72 9.84
CA GLN A 46 -18.98 -37.71 10.88
C GLN A 46 -18.68 -36.33 10.26
N CYS A 47 -19.17 -35.26 10.87
CA CYS A 47 -18.67 -33.90 10.67
C CYS A 47 -19.12 -33.06 11.88
N ASP A 48 -18.26 -32.20 12.43
CA ASP A 48 -18.62 -31.39 13.59
C ASP A 48 -19.46 -30.17 13.21
N THR A 49 -20.44 -29.83 14.05
CA THR A 49 -21.36 -28.70 13.86
C THR A 49 -21.23 -27.69 15.00
N ILE A 50 -21.53 -26.42 14.71
CA ILE A 50 -21.32 -25.31 15.64
C ILE A 50 -22.62 -25.07 16.43
N VAL A 51 -22.73 -25.78 17.54
CA VAL A 51 -23.91 -25.76 18.42
C VAL A 51 -23.68 -24.78 19.59
N GLY A 52 -24.64 -23.90 19.84
CA GLY A 52 -24.66 -23.07 21.04
C GLY A 52 -25.92 -22.23 21.15
N ASP A 53 -26.68 -22.43 22.23
CA ASP A 53 -27.94 -21.74 22.49
C ASP A 53 -27.68 -20.39 23.15
N HIS A 54 -27.11 -19.47 22.36
CA HIS A 54 -26.89 -18.08 22.73
C HIS A 54 -28.15 -17.21 22.54
N ALA A 55 -29.20 -17.76 21.91
CA ALA A 55 -30.50 -17.13 21.77
C ALA A 55 -31.30 -17.20 23.09
N ASN A 56 -31.20 -18.31 23.84
CA ASN A 56 -31.89 -18.49 25.14
C ASN A 56 -31.02 -18.13 26.37
N LEU A 57 -30.02 -17.25 26.22
CA LEU A 57 -29.28 -16.69 27.36
C LEU A 57 -30.22 -15.88 28.27
N LYS A 58 -30.12 -16.10 29.59
CA LYS A 58 -30.90 -15.34 30.59
C LYS A 58 -30.15 -14.11 31.07
N GLU A 59 -30.89 -13.18 31.65
CA GLU A 59 -30.34 -12.12 32.48
C GLU A 59 -29.37 -12.71 33.55
N GLY A 60 -28.15 -12.18 33.63
CA GLY A 60 -27.08 -12.72 34.49
C GLY A 60 -26.21 -13.82 33.87
N GLU A 61 -26.58 -14.39 32.72
CA GLU A 61 -25.82 -15.40 31.97
C GLU A 61 -25.07 -14.77 30.79
N VAL A 62 -23.90 -15.32 30.42
CA VAL A 62 -23.03 -14.81 29.35
C VAL A 62 -22.63 -15.96 28.43
N GLY A 63 -22.89 -15.86 27.12
CA GLY A 63 -22.48 -16.88 26.16
C GLY A 63 -21.00 -16.73 25.80
N ILE A 64 -20.23 -17.82 25.79
CA ILE A 64 -18.81 -17.81 25.43
C ILE A 64 -18.53 -18.94 24.44
N TYR A 65 -18.04 -18.59 23.25
CA TYR A 65 -17.52 -19.54 22.26
C TYR A 65 -16.01 -19.40 22.18
N THR A 66 -15.25 -20.49 22.28
CA THR A 66 -13.77 -20.46 22.20
C THR A 66 -13.21 -21.43 21.16
N THR A 67 -12.30 -20.92 20.34
CA THR A 67 -11.41 -21.72 19.48
C THR A 67 -9.97 -21.54 19.96
N ALA A 68 -9.23 -22.64 20.20
CA ALA A 68 -7.87 -22.59 20.72
C ALA A 68 -6.94 -23.59 20.03
N LYS A 69 -5.64 -23.28 20.02
CA LYS A 69 -4.56 -24.19 19.57
C LYS A 69 -4.66 -25.57 20.20
N ALA A 70 -4.98 -25.63 21.50
CA ALA A 70 -5.19 -26.84 22.28
C ALA A 70 -6.49 -27.65 21.97
N GLY A 71 -7.09 -27.46 20.78
CA GLY A 71 -8.18 -28.30 20.27
C GLY A 71 -9.62 -27.82 20.53
N ALA A 72 -9.85 -26.71 21.22
CA ALA A 72 -11.20 -26.12 21.30
C ALA A 72 -11.62 -25.57 19.92
N ARG A 73 -12.83 -25.87 19.45
CA ARG A 73 -13.33 -25.52 18.11
C ARG A 73 -14.72 -24.94 18.25
N LEU A 74 -14.83 -23.60 18.26
CA LEU A 74 -16.05 -22.84 18.59
C LEU A 74 -16.84 -23.42 19.77
N LYS A 75 -16.12 -23.87 20.82
CA LYS A 75 -16.71 -24.58 21.96
C LYS A 75 -17.55 -23.62 22.79
N TYR A 76 -18.86 -23.87 22.87
CA TYR A 76 -19.79 -23.09 23.69
C TYR A 76 -19.67 -23.41 25.19
N THR A 77 -19.73 -22.39 26.03
CA THR A 77 -19.89 -22.43 27.49
C THR A 77 -20.71 -21.23 27.97
N VAL A 78 -21.32 -21.31 29.15
CA VAL A 78 -22.07 -20.19 29.76
C VAL A 78 -21.29 -19.69 30.98
N GLY A 79 -20.88 -18.42 30.93
CA GLY A 79 -20.36 -17.65 32.06
C GLY A 79 -21.48 -16.93 32.83
N LYS A 80 -21.09 -16.16 33.85
CA LYS A 80 -22.00 -15.35 34.66
C LYS A 80 -21.42 -13.96 34.90
N ILE A 81 -22.30 -13.01 35.17
CA ILE A 81 -21.95 -11.69 35.71
C ILE A 81 -21.29 -11.85 37.09
N ASP A 82 -20.31 -10.99 37.40
CA ASP A 82 -19.61 -10.95 38.69
C ASP A 82 -20.58 -10.60 39.83
N ALA A 83 -20.43 -11.25 41.00
CA ALA A 83 -21.33 -11.03 42.15
C ALA A 83 -21.24 -9.63 42.78
N SER A 84 -20.16 -8.90 42.49
CA SER A 84 -19.94 -7.48 42.78
C SER A 84 -19.18 -6.87 41.60
N PRO A 85 -19.48 -5.64 41.14
CA PRO A 85 -18.70 -4.98 40.10
C PRO A 85 -17.22 -4.79 40.49
N VAL A 86 -16.32 -4.94 39.51
CA VAL A 86 -14.89 -4.61 39.65
C VAL A 86 -14.68 -3.09 39.50
N ASP A 87 -13.99 -2.47 40.47
CA ASP A 87 -13.76 -1.02 40.53
C ASP A 87 -12.99 -0.47 39.32
N GLU A 88 -11.91 -1.14 38.91
CA GLU A 88 -11.06 -0.79 37.77
C GLU A 88 -11.15 -1.90 36.69
N PRO A 89 -12.17 -1.86 35.81
CA PRO A 89 -12.36 -2.88 34.78
C PRO A 89 -11.34 -2.74 33.64
N THR A 90 -10.86 -3.86 33.09
CA THR A 90 -9.91 -3.85 31.94
C THR A 90 -10.52 -3.15 30.72
N TYR A 91 -11.80 -3.46 30.42
CA TYR A 91 -12.57 -2.90 29.30
C TYR A 91 -13.95 -2.40 29.74
N THR A 92 -14.57 -1.54 28.94
CA THR A 92 -15.94 -1.05 29.17
C THR A 92 -16.69 -1.02 27.84
N ILE A 93 -17.96 -1.40 27.84
CA ILE A 93 -18.84 -1.38 26.66
C ILE A 93 -19.44 0.03 26.51
N ASP A 94 -19.27 0.66 25.34
CA ASP A 94 -19.94 1.92 24.98
C ASP A 94 -20.79 1.74 23.71
N VAL A 95 -22.07 1.42 23.90
CA VAL A 95 -23.06 1.35 22.82
C VAL A 95 -23.55 2.72 22.35
N SER A 96 -23.19 3.83 23.00
CA SER A 96 -23.59 5.18 22.56
C SER A 96 -22.74 5.67 21.39
N THR A 97 -21.46 5.29 21.36
CA THR A 97 -20.54 5.57 20.24
C THR A 97 -20.57 4.40 19.25
N GLN A 98 -21.34 4.54 18.17
CA GLN A 98 -21.46 3.52 17.11
C GLN A 98 -20.82 3.98 15.79
N TYR A 99 -20.13 3.06 15.12
CA TYR A 99 -19.32 3.32 13.93
C TYR A 99 -19.98 2.72 12.66
N GLN A 100 -19.20 2.02 11.83
CA GLN A 100 -19.67 1.42 10.59
C GLN A 100 -20.70 0.32 10.83
N THR A 101 -21.62 0.18 9.88
CA THR A 101 -22.53 -0.97 9.79
C THR A 101 -21.82 -2.10 9.08
N MET A 102 -21.81 -3.29 9.68
CA MET A 102 -21.22 -4.48 9.09
C MET A 102 -22.09 -5.00 7.94
N LEU A 103 -21.46 -5.20 6.79
CA LEU A 103 -22.08 -5.62 5.54
C LEU A 103 -22.15 -7.14 5.43
N GLY A 104 -21.11 -7.84 5.88
CA GLY A 104 -21.06 -9.30 5.90
C GLY A 104 -19.65 -9.90 5.94
N PHE A 105 -19.62 -11.23 5.96
CA PHE A 105 -18.42 -12.07 5.91
C PHE A 105 -18.65 -13.25 4.95
N GLY A 106 -17.58 -13.70 4.29
CA GLY A 106 -17.72 -14.61 3.15
C GLY A 106 -16.43 -15.24 2.62
N GLY A 107 -16.53 -15.81 1.42
CA GLY A 107 -15.40 -16.29 0.62
C GLY A 107 -15.69 -16.18 -0.90
N ALA A 108 -14.80 -16.69 -1.74
CA ALA A 108 -14.89 -16.64 -3.20
C ALA A 108 -15.39 -17.95 -3.85
N PHE A 109 -16.38 -17.82 -4.73
CA PHE A 109 -16.86 -18.87 -5.63
C PHE A 109 -15.98 -18.94 -6.90
N THR A 110 -14.73 -19.38 -6.74
CA THR A 110 -13.81 -19.62 -7.85
C THR A 110 -14.13 -20.92 -8.60
N ASP A 111 -13.58 -21.06 -9.82
CA ASP A 111 -13.65 -22.33 -10.56
C ASP A 111 -12.99 -23.46 -9.78
N ALA A 112 -11.87 -23.21 -9.09
CA ALA A 112 -11.23 -24.16 -8.19
C ALA A 112 -12.16 -24.60 -7.05
N ALA A 113 -12.83 -23.67 -6.37
CA ALA A 113 -13.75 -23.98 -5.27
C ALA A 113 -14.94 -24.84 -5.75
N ALA A 114 -15.49 -24.54 -6.91
CA ALA A 114 -16.54 -25.35 -7.53
C ALA A 114 -16.02 -26.74 -7.93
N ILE A 115 -14.88 -26.83 -8.64
CA ILE A 115 -14.31 -28.11 -9.09
C ILE A 115 -14.02 -29.03 -7.89
N ASN A 116 -13.46 -28.50 -6.80
CA ASN A 116 -13.16 -29.29 -5.60
C ASN A 116 -14.42 -29.79 -4.89
N LEU A 117 -15.44 -28.95 -4.74
CA LEU A 117 -16.71 -29.40 -4.17
C LEU A 117 -17.26 -30.60 -4.94
N TYR A 118 -17.25 -30.55 -6.28
CA TYR A 118 -17.80 -31.64 -7.10
C TYR A 118 -16.86 -32.87 -7.24
N LYS A 119 -15.67 -32.88 -6.61
CA LYS A 119 -14.90 -34.12 -6.35
C LYS A 119 -15.54 -34.96 -5.22
N LEU A 120 -16.21 -34.33 -4.25
CA LEU A 120 -16.86 -35.01 -3.13
C LEU A 120 -18.12 -35.77 -3.56
N SER A 121 -18.45 -36.84 -2.83
CA SER A 121 -19.76 -37.51 -2.98
C SER A 121 -20.92 -36.54 -2.67
N PRO A 122 -22.13 -36.72 -3.25
CA PRO A 122 -23.24 -35.77 -3.07
C PRO A 122 -23.63 -35.48 -1.61
N LYS A 123 -23.49 -36.46 -0.70
CA LYS A 123 -23.70 -36.26 0.74
C LYS A 123 -22.62 -35.34 1.33
N LEU A 124 -21.36 -35.51 0.93
CA LEU A 124 -20.26 -34.70 1.41
C LEU A 124 -20.25 -33.29 0.81
N GLN A 125 -20.69 -33.14 -0.45
CA GLN A 125 -20.97 -31.83 -1.02
C GLN A 125 -21.97 -31.06 -0.17
N GLN A 126 -23.07 -31.71 0.25
CA GLN A 126 -24.05 -31.02 1.07
C GLN A 126 -23.49 -30.67 2.44
N LEU A 127 -22.87 -31.62 3.15
CA LEU A 127 -22.22 -31.36 4.45
C LEU A 127 -21.20 -30.20 4.37
N ALA A 128 -20.41 -30.11 3.30
CA ALA A 128 -19.42 -29.06 3.09
C ALA A 128 -20.05 -27.68 2.82
N LEU A 129 -21.22 -27.61 2.19
CA LEU A 129 -22.02 -26.39 2.08
C LEU A 129 -22.70 -26.03 3.40
N ASP A 130 -23.21 -27.03 4.11
CA ASP A 130 -23.88 -26.86 5.41
C ASP A 130 -22.94 -26.17 6.40
N GLN A 131 -21.64 -26.55 6.38
CA GLN A 131 -20.58 -25.91 7.16
C GLN A 131 -20.43 -24.40 6.94
N TYR A 132 -20.63 -23.90 5.72
CA TYR A 132 -20.49 -22.46 5.45
C TYR A 132 -21.80 -21.70 5.62
N PHE A 133 -22.92 -22.25 5.17
CA PHE A 133 -24.13 -21.46 4.89
C PHE A 133 -25.30 -21.69 5.85
N THR A 134 -25.33 -22.76 6.65
CA THR A 134 -26.47 -23.07 7.54
C THR A 134 -26.27 -22.56 8.97
N GLU A 135 -27.36 -22.59 9.77
CA GLU A 135 -27.35 -22.36 11.22
C GLU A 135 -26.47 -23.34 12.01
N GLU A 136 -26.18 -24.53 11.49
CA GLU A 136 -25.21 -25.48 12.09
C GLU A 136 -23.76 -25.17 11.70
N GLY A 137 -23.56 -24.22 10.77
CA GLY A 137 -22.28 -23.79 10.22
C GLY A 137 -21.94 -22.32 10.50
N LEU A 138 -21.19 -21.69 9.58
CA LEU A 138 -20.64 -20.33 9.73
C LEU A 138 -21.62 -19.19 9.42
N GLN A 139 -22.77 -19.46 8.79
CA GLN A 139 -23.75 -18.48 8.32
C GLN A 139 -23.12 -17.36 7.46
N TYR A 140 -22.25 -17.75 6.52
CA TYR A 140 -21.72 -16.85 5.49
C TYR A 140 -22.86 -16.14 4.73
N ASN A 141 -22.70 -14.84 4.53
CA ASN A 141 -23.75 -13.91 4.09
C ASN A 141 -23.27 -12.94 3.00
N MET A 142 -22.05 -13.15 2.51
CA MET A 142 -21.40 -12.42 1.41
C MET A 142 -20.55 -13.41 0.60
N ALA A 143 -20.34 -13.16 -0.70
CA ALA A 143 -19.36 -13.92 -1.47
C ALA A 143 -18.86 -13.18 -2.72
N ARG A 144 -17.64 -13.48 -3.15
CA ARG A 144 -17.02 -12.97 -4.38
C ARG A 144 -17.22 -13.95 -5.53
N VAL A 145 -17.50 -13.45 -6.74
CA VAL A 145 -17.61 -14.27 -7.97
C VAL A 145 -16.70 -13.71 -9.07
N PRO A 146 -15.81 -14.52 -9.66
CA PRO A 146 -14.99 -14.08 -10.79
C PRO A 146 -15.78 -13.85 -12.09
N ILE A 147 -15.47 -12.76 -12.77
CA ILE A 147 -15.92 -12.46 -14.13
C ILE A 147 -14.86 -13.01 -15.11
N GLY A 148 -15.03 -14.26 -15.55
CA GLY A 148 -14.10 -14.99 -16.40
C GLY A 148 -13.19 -15.92 -15.60
N SER A 149 -12.05 -16.30 -16.19
CA SER A 149 -11.04 -17.09 -15.52
C SER A 149 -10.15 -16.28 -14.57
N THR A 150 -9.42 -17.02 -13.75
CA THR A 150 -8.52 -16.57 -12.69
C THR A 150 -7.31 -17.51 -12.64
N ASP A 151 -6.31 -17.21 -11.82
CA ASP A 151 -5.25 -18.18 -11.51
C ASP A 151 -5.84 -19.48 -10.92
N PHE A 152 -6.84 -19.36 -10.04
CA PHE A 152 -7.71 -20.44 -9.52
C PHE A 152 -8.77 -20.94 -10.51
N SER A 153 -8.35 -21.10 -11.77
CA SER A 153 -9.07 -21.79 -12.84
C SER A 153 -8.18 -22.87 -13.46
N THR A 154 -8.77 -23.83 -14.18
CA THR A 154 -7.99 -24.90 -14.86
C THR A 154 -7.37 -24.47 -16.19
N ARG A 155 -7.80 -23.33 -16.73
CA ARG A 155 -7.33 -22.70 -17.98
C ARG A 155 -7.69 -21.21 -17.96
N THR A 156 -7.03 -20.43 -18.80
CA THR A 156 -7.49 -19.09 -19.16
C THR A 156 -8.74 -19.16 -20.05
N TYR A 157 -9.73 -18.29 -19.84
CA TYR A 157 -10.89 -18.08 -20.73
C TYR A 157 -11.58 -16.73 -20.45
N THR A 158 -12.34 -16.23 -21.41
CA THR A 158 -13.25 -15.08 -21.19
C THR A 158 -14.61 -15.33 -21.81
N TYR A 159 -15.65 -14.60 -21.39
CA TYR A 159 -17.00 -14.85 -21.89
C TYR A 159 -17.25 -14.40 -23.34
N ASN A 160 -16.29 -13.74 -24.02
CA ASN A 160 -16.44 -13.38 -25.43
C ASN A 160 -15.12 -13.32 -26.20
N GLU A 161 -14.62 -14.48 -26.61
CA GLU A 161 -13.32 -14.62 -27.30
C GLU A 161 -13.34 -14.17 -28.78
N LYS A 162 -14.50 -13.83 -29.34
CA LYS A 162 -14.65 -13.39 -30.73
C LYS A 162 -14.08 -11.99 -30.94
N VAL A 163 -12.99 -11.92 -31.72
CA VAL A 163 -12.29 -10.68 -32.10
C VAL A 163 -13.25 -9.62 -32.64
N ASP A 164 -13.09 -8.39 -32.15
CA ASP A 164 -13.83 -7.18 -32.53
C ASP A 164 -15.37 -7.26 -32.36
N ASP A 165 -15.88 -8.16 -31.51
CA ASP A 165 -17.30 -8.20 -31.15
C ASP A 165 -17.69 -7.13 -30.10
N PHE A 166 -17.55 -5.86 -30.48
CA PHE A 166 -17.92 -4.67 -29.67
C PHE A 166 -19.40 -4.66 -29.23
N LYS A 167 -20.24 -5.55 -29.75
CA LYS A 167 -21.68 -5.66 -29.44
C LYS A 167 -22.02 -6.82 -28.50
N MET A 168 -21.05 -7.64 -28.09
CA MET A 168 -21.26 -8.83 -27.26
C MET A 168 -22.29 -9.81 -27.85
N THR A 169 -22.26 -10.00 -29.18
CA THR A 169 -23.11 -10.95 -29.92
C THR A 169 -22.73 -12.42 -29.67
N ASN A 170 -21.51 -12.69 -29.24
CA ASN A 170 -20.98 -14.02 -28.92
C ASN A 170 -20.74 -14.25 -27.42
N PHE A 171 -21.28 -13.38 -26.55
CA PHE A 171 -21.10 -13.48 -25.11
C PHE A 171 -21.76 -14.75 -24.54
N THR A 172 -21.03 -15.51 -23.71
CA THR A 172 -21.56 -16.72 -23.04
C THR A 172 -20.83 -17.05 -21.74
N ILE A 173 -21.61 -17.41 -20.70
CA ILE A 173 -21.15 -17.90 -19.39
C ILE A 173 -21.01 -19.43 -19.33
N ALA A 174 -20.86 -20.10 -20.49
CA ALA A 174 -20.82 -21.56 -20.58
C ALA A 174 -19.69 -22.21 -19.75
N SER A 175 -18.56 -21.53 -19.58
CA SER A 175 -17.43 -21.98 -18.74
C SER A 175 -17.78 -22.12 -17.24
N ASP A 176 -18.84 -21.44 -16.78
CA ASP A 176 -19.25 -21.39 -15.38
C ASP A 176 -20.22 -22.52 -15.01
N LYS A 177 -20.68 -23.27 -16.03
CA LYS A 177 -21.66 -24.36 -15.91
C LYS A 177 -20.99 -25.73 -15.89
N ALA A 178 -21.79 -26.76 -15.65
CA ALA A 178 -21.40 -28.14 -15.94
C ALA A 178 -21.12 -28.31 -17.45
N PRO A 179 -20.09 -29.08 -17.85
CA PRO A 179 -19.16 -29.85 -17.03
C PRO A 179 -17.83 -29.11 -16.71
N PHE A 180 -17.73 -27.79 -16.98
CA PHE A 180 -16.45 -27.07 -16.96
C PHE A 180 -15.97 -26.67 -15.56
N SER A 181 -16.85 -26.14 -14.72
CA SER A 181 -16.52 -25.72 -13.34
C SER A 181 -17.65 -26.01 -12.34
N ASN A 182 -18.91 -25.92 -12.77
CA ASN A 182 -20.10 -25.96 -11.91
C ASN A 182 -20.26 -24.76 -10.95
N LYS A 183 -19.55 -23.64 -11.22
CA LYS A 183 -19.59 -22.40 -10.44
C LYS A 183 -21.02 -21.87 -10.24
N ILE A 184 -21.87 -21.93 -11.28
CA ILE A 184 -23.28 -21.50 -11.21
C ILE A 184 -24.14 -22.41 -10.31
N ASP A 185 -23.98 -23.74 -10.40
CA ASP A 185 -24.75 -24.70 -9.57
C ASP A 185 -24.36 -24.57 -8.09
N LEU A 186 -23.06 -24.38 -7.80
CA LEU A 186 -22.58 -24.04 -6.46
C LEU A 186 -23.24 -22.76 -5.91
N ILE A 187 -23.24 -21.66 -6.68
CA ILE A 187 -23.86 -20.40 -6.25
C ILE A 187 -25.37 -20.56 -6.03
N GLN A 188 -26.08 -21.26 -6.93
CA GLN A 188 -27.51 -21.55 -6.80
C GLN A 188 -27.82 -22.38 -5.55
N ARG A 189 -27.01 -23.41 -5.25
CA ARG A 189 -27.16 -24.20 -4.01
C ARG A 189 -26.97 -23.36 -2.76
N ALA A 190 -25.95 -22.50 -2.72
CA ALA A 190 -25.69 -21.63 -1.57
C ALA A 190 -26.80 -20.57 -1.37
N LEU A 191 -27.32 -19.98 -2.45
CA LEU A 191 -28.45 -19.04 -2.41
C LEU A 191 -29.76 -19.69 -1.94
N ASN A 192 -29.94 -20.99 -2.17
CA ASN A 192 -31.09 -21.75 -1.64
C ASN A 192 -30.95 -22.09 -0.15
N MET A 193 -29.80 -21.80 0.48
CA MET A 193 -29.51 -22.10 1.89
C MET A 193 -29.45 -20.85 2.77
N THR A 194 -29.06 -19.69 2.22
CA THR A 194 -28.97 -18.41 2.95
C THR A 194 -28.97 -17.19 2.01
N GLU A 195 -29.28 -16.00 2.54
CA GLU A 195 -29.19 -14.75 1.79
C GLU A 195 -27.72 -14.32 1.63
N LEU A 196 -27.24 -14.23 0.37
CA LEU A 196 -25.85 -13.86 0.06
C LEU A 196 -25.77 -12.53 -0.67
N LYS A 197 -24.97 -11.59 -0.13
CA LYS A 197 -24.49 -10.42 -0.88
C LYS A 197 -23.37 -10.83 -1.82
N LEU A 198 -23.75 -11.23 -3.03
CA LEU A 198 -22.79 -11.54 -4.09
C LEU A 198 -22.17 -10.27 -4.66
N PHE A 199 -20.85 -10.24 -4.82
CA PHE A 199 -20.17 -9.20 -5.59
C PHE A 199 -19.19 -9.79 -6.61
N ALA A 200 -19.00 -9.11 -7.72
CA ALA A 200 -18.20 -9.61 -8.84
C ALA A 200 -16.89 -8.81 -9.03
N SER A 201 -15.81 -9.49 -9.44
CA SER A 201 -14.53 -8.87 -9.82
C SER A 201 -13.97 -9.51 -11.09
N SER A 202 -13.24 -8.73 -11.89
CA SER A 202 -12.69 -9.11 -13.20
C SER A 202 -11.17 -9.17 -13.15
N TRP A 203 -10.56 -10.26 -13.63
CA TRP A 203 -9.10 -10.39 -13.68
C TRP A 203 -8.53 -9.86 -15.00
N ALA A 204 -9.13 -10.24 -16.14
CA ALA A 204 -8.71 -9.76 -17.46
C ALA A 204 -9.91 -9.62 -18.43
N PRO A 205 -9.87 -8.64 -19.34
CA PRO A 205 -10.86 -8.50 -20.41
C PRO A 205 -10.59 -9.53 -21.52
N PRO A 206 -11.55 -9.74 -22.46
CA PRO A 206 -11.33 -10.52 -23.67
C PRO A 206 -10.06 -10.12 -24.43
N LEU A 207 -9.27 -11.11 -24.84
CA LEU A 207 -7.92 -10.96 -25.39
C LEU A 207 -7.81 -9.90 -26.50
N TRP A 208 -8.80 -9.84 -27.39
CA TRP A 208 -8.84 -8.90 -28.50
C TRP A 208 -8.94 -7.43 -28.07
N MET A 209 -9.30 -7.14 -26.81
CA MET A 209 -9.30 -5.79 -26.22
C MET A 209 -7.92 -5.35 -25.70
N THR A 210 -6.96 -6.27 -25.48
CA THR A 210 -5.68 -5.94 -24.79
C THR A 210 -4.56 -5.57 -25.76
N ARG A 211 -3.57 -4.80 -25.30
CA ARG A 211 -2.34 -4.51 -26.07
C ARG A 211 -1.40 -5.71 -25.99
N GLY A 212 -0.86 -6.13 -27.13
CA GLY A 212 0.05 -7.28 -27.21
C GLY A 212 -0.63 -8.65 -27.08
N ASP A 213 -1.96 -8.69 -27.16
CA ASP A 213 -2.80 -9.90 -27.19
C ASP A 213 -2.42 -10.92 -26.08
N SER A 214 -2.36 -10.42 -24.85
CA SER A 214 -2.11 -11.16 -23.60
C SER A 214 -3.24 -10.89 -22.59
N VAL A 215 -3.52 -11.86 -21.71
CA VAL A 215 -4.33 -11.65 -20.47
C VAL A 215 -3.46 -11.39 -19.23
N VAL A 216 -2.15 -11.65 -19.30
CA VAL A 216 -1.19 -11.45 -18.21
C VAL A 216 -0.56 -10.07 -18.32
N ASP A 217 -0.53 -9.32 -17.20
CA ASP A 217 0.03 -7.96 -17.06
C ASP A 217 -0.44 -6.98 -18.16
N CYS A 218 -1.67 -7.18 -18.62
CA CYS A 218 -2.18 -6.59 -19.84
C CYS A 218 -2.71 -5.17 -19.64
N LYS A 219 -2.85 -4.42 -20.74
CA LYS A 219 -3.45 -3.08 -20.76
C LYS A 219 -4.47 -2.96 -21.89
N MET A 220 -5.51 -2.18 -21.71
CA MET A 220 -6.55 -1.98 -22.74
C MET A 220 -6.05 -1.23 -23.98
N LYS A 221 -6.49 -1.65 -25.17
CA LYS A 221 -6.35 -0.88 -26.42
C LYS A 221 -7.13 0.43 -26.30
N GLY A 222 -6.56 1.53 -26.80
CA GLY A 222 -7.18 2.87 -26.69
C GLY A 222 -7.17 3.44 -25.26
N LYS A 223 -8.08 4.39 -25.00
CA LYS A 223 -8.25 5.13 -23.73
C LYS A 223 -9.71 5.08 -23.21
N PRO A 224 -9.96 5.32 -21.91
CA PRO A 224 -11.32 5.49 -21.39
C PRO A 224 -12.14 6.50 -22.21
N GLY A 225 -13.42 6.20 -22.42
CA GLY A 225 -14.30 6.89 -23.38
C GLY A 225 -14.29 6.29 -24.80
N GLU A 226 -13.26 5.52 -25.19
CA GLU A 226 -13.15 4.94 -26.54
C GLU A 226 -13.78 3.52 -26.66
N LYS A 227 -13.87 3.01 -27.90
CA LYS A 227 -14.65 1.80 -28.26
C LYS A 227 -14.33 0.53 -27.45
N TYR A 228 -13.07 0.32 -27.07
CA TYR A 228 -12.66 -0.88 -26.31
C TYR A 228 -13.10 -0.81 -24.86
N TRP A 229 -13.00 0.36 -24.23
CA TRP A 229 -13.42 0.58 -22.85
C TRP A 229 -14.95 0.63 -22.73
N ALA A 230 -15.64 1.19 -23.73
CA ALA A 230 -17.09 1.05 -23.86
C ALA A 230 -17.54 -0.42 -24.02
N ALA A 231 -16.78 -1.24 -24.75
CA ALA A 231 -17.03 -2.67 -24.87
C ALA A 231 -16.72 -3.43 -23.56
N LEU A 232 -15.70 -3.06 -22.79
CA LEU A 232 -15.44 -3.65 -21.48
C LEU A 232 -16.58 -3.38 -20.48
N ALA A 233 -17.09 -2.16 -20.43
CA ALA A 233 -18.29 -1.86 -19.63
C ALA A 233 -19.51 -2.71 -20.08
N LEU A 234 -19.69 -2.92 -21.39
CA LEU A 234 -20.76 -3.77 -21.93
C LEU A 234 -20.54 -5.26 -21.62
N TYR A 235 -19.29 -5.74 -21.60
CA TYR A 235 -18.92 -7.09 -21.21
C TYR A 235 -19.30 -7.36 -19.73
N TYR A 236 -19.00 -6.42 -18.83
CA TYR A 236 -19.46 -6.50 -17.44
C TYR A 236 -20.99 -6.42 -17.34
N SER A 237 -21.65 -5.51 -18.08
CA SER A 237 -23.13 -5.44 -18.10
C SER A 237 -23.75 -6.76 -18.55
N LYS A 238 -23.13 -7.47 -19.50
CA LYS A 238 -23.60 -8.76 -20.02
C LYS A 238 -23.39 -9.93 -19.05
N PHE A 239 -22.37 -9.86 -18.19
CA PHE A 239 -22.21 -10.82 -17.09
C PHE A 239 -23.40 -10.73 -16.12
N PHE A 240 -23.78 -9.52 -15.68
CA PHE A 240 -24.93 -9.34 -14.79
C PHE A 240 -26.26 -9.71 -15.46
N ASP A 241 -26.44 -9.40 -16.75
CA ASP A 241 -27.60 -9.86 -17.52
C ASP A 241 -27.71 -11.39 -17.49
N ALA A 242 -26.63 -12.10 -17.87
CA ALA A 242 -26.63 -13.55 -18.04
C ALA A 242 -26.71 -14.32 -16.71
N TYR A 243 -26.04 -13.85 -15.65
CA TYR A 243 -26.18 -14.47 -14.33
C TYR A 243 -27.60 -14.30 -13.75
N LYS A 244 -28.27 -13.18 -14.07
CA LYS A 244 -29.66 -12.94 -13.68
C LYS A 244 -30.65 -13.85 -14.40
N GLU A 245 -30.35 -14.26 -15.64
CA GLU A 245 -31.10 -15.31 -16.35
C GLU A 245 -30.97 -16.68 -15.66
N GLU A 246 -29.86 -16.94 -14.96
CA GLU A 246 -29.67 -18.11 -14.08
C GLU A 246 -30.25 -17.90 -12.65
N GLY A 247 -30.99 -16.81 -12.41
CA GLY A 247 -31.55 -16.45 -11.10
C GLY A 247 -30.56 -15.82 -10.10
N ILE A 248 -29.29 -15.67 -10.48
CA ILE A 248 -28.24 -15.14 -9.60
C ILE A 248 -28.20 -13.61 -9.72
N ASN A 249 -28.52 -12.91 -8.63
CA ASN A 249 -28.49 -11.45 -8.56
C ASN A 249 -27.26 -10.96 -7.79
N PHE A 250 -26.70 -9.82 -8.20
CA PHE A 250 -25.51 -9.22 -7.58
C PHE A 250 -25.84 -7.95 -6.79
N TRP A 251 -25.21 -7.81 -5.63
CA TRP A 251 -25.28 -6.63 -4.76
C TRP A 251 -24.25 -5.57 -5.15
N ALA A 252 -23.07 -5.98 -5.62
CA ALA A 252 -22.00 -5.06 -6.00
C ALA A 252 -21.05 -5.63 -7.07
N MET A 253 -20.14 -4.78 -7.53
CA MET A 253 -18.97 -5.16 -8.32
C MET A 253 -17.74 -4.34 -7.92
N THR A 254 -16.55 -4.84 -8.21
CA THR A 254 -15.33 -4.05 -8.25
C THR A 254 -14.98 -3.69 -9.70
N VAL A 255 -14.15 -2.67 -9.91
CA VAL A 255 -13.80 -2.21 -11.27
C VAL A 255 -12.84 -3.17 -11.99
N GLN A 256 -11.86 -3.72 -11.26
CA GLN A 256 -10.80 -4.61 -11.76
C GLN A 256 -10.07 -5.23 -10.55
N ASN A 257 -9.70 -6.52 -10.62
CA ASN A 257 -8.88 -7.21 -9.63
C ASN A 257 -7.39 -6.79 -9.74
N GLU A 258 -6.78 -6.35 -8.65
CA GLU A 258 -5.34 -5.99 -8.55
C GLU A 258 -4.78 -5.15 -9.72
N PRO A 259 -5.34 -3.94 -9.96
CA PRO A 259 -4.92 -3.04 -11.04
C PRO A 259 -3.51 -2.45 -10.90
N GLU A 260 -2.89 -2.41 -9.70
CA GLU A 260 -1.49 -1.99 -9.55
C GLU A 260 -0.53 -3.09 -10.08
N LYS A 261 0.56 -2.69 -10.74
CA LYS A 261 1.64 -3.62 -11.08
C LYS A 261 2.63 -3.71 -9.92
N PRO A 262 2.78 -4.87 -9.25
CA PRO A 262 3.71 -4.99 -8.12
C PRO A 262 5.17 -4.82 -8.57
N PRO A 263 6.06 -4.24 -7.73
CA PRO A 263 7.44 -3.94 -8.10
C PRO A 263 8.27 -5.14 -8.58
N LEU A 264 7.96 -6.35 -8.09
CA LEU A 264 8.48 -7.63 -8.61
C LEU A 264 7.33 -8.58 -8.96
N ALA A 265 6.80 -8.44 -10.17
CA ALA A 265 5.93 -9.44 -10.77
C ALA A 265 6.76 -10.60 -11.32
N VAL A 266 6.97 -11.66 -10.53
CA VAL A 266 7.63 -12.91 -10.98
C VAL A 266 6.64 -14.00 -11.41
N SER A 267 5.36 -13.84 -11.07
CA SER A 267 4.28 -14.77 -11.38
C SER A 267 3.45 -14.28 -12.58
N GLN A 268 2.78 -15.20 -13.28
CA GLN A 268 2.02 -14.91 -14.49
C GLN A 268 0.61 -15.50 -14.41
N TRP A 269 -0.39 -14.63 -14.24
CA TRP A 269 -1.82 -14.96 -14.30
C TRP A 269 -2.64 -13.78 -14.83
N GLU A 270 -3.92 -13.98 -15.10
CA GLU A 270 -4.85 -13.01 -15.65
C GLU A 270 -4.86 -11.71 -14.82
N THR A 271 -4.42 -10.61 -15.42
CA THR A 271 -4.29 -9.31 -14.76
C THR A 271 -4.37 -8.18 -15.78
N MET A 272 -5.30 -7.24 -15.58
CA MET A 272 -5.36 -5.98 -16.32
C MET A 272 -4.89 -4.83 -15.44
N ARG A 273 -3.83 -4.13 -15.86
CA ARG A 273 -3.25 -3.02 -15.11
C ARG A 273 -3.94 -1.70 -15.49
N LEU A 274 -4.30 -0.92 -14.46
CA LEU A 274 -4.92 0.40 -14.58
C LEU A 274 -4.20 1.38 -13.64
N THR A 275 -3.84 2.57 -14.13
CA THR A 275 -3.52 3.67 -13.21
C THR A 275 -4.78 4.16 -12.48
N ALA A 276 -4.62 4.93 -11.40
CA ALA A 276 -5.76 5.49 -10.67
C ALA A 276 -6.60 6.45 -11.54
N GLU A 277 -5.96 7.14 -12.50
CA GLU A 277 -6.61 8.00 -13.49
C GLU A 277 -7.33 7.19 -14.58
N GLU A 278 -6.75 6.08 -15.04
CA GLU A 278 -7.41 5.17 -15.99
C GLU A 278 -8.65 4.52 -15.37
N GLU A 279 -8.57 4.12 -14.10
CA GLU A 279 -9.69 3.60 -13.32
C GLU A 279 -10.80 4.65 -13.14
N ARG A 280 -10.44 5.84 -12.65
CA ARG A 280 -11.33 7.02 -12.53
C ARG A 280 -12.06 7.34 -13.85
N ASP A 281 -11.30 7.46 -14.94
CA ASP A 281 -11.88 7.86 -16.22
C ASP A 281 -12.72 6.73 -16.84
N PHE A 282 -12.40 5.45 -16.56
CA PHE A 282 -13.24 4.32 -16.95
C PHE A 282 -14.57 4.30 -16.19
N ILE A 283 -14.57 4.51 -14.87
CA ILE A 283 -15.78 4.70 -14.05
C ILE A 283 -16.63 5.83 -14.62
N LYS A 284 -16.01 7.00 -14.81
CA LYS A 284 -16.64 8.26 -15.22
C LYS A 284 -17.24 8.23 -16.65
N LEU A 285 -16.52 7.64 -17.61
CA LEU A 285 -16.84 7.75 -19.04
C LEU A 285 -17.52 6.50 -19.64
N ASN A 286 -17.40 5.33 -19.00
CA ASN A 286 -17.95 4.09 -19.56
C ASN A 286 -18.73 3.26 -18.53
N LEU A 287 -18.11 2.86 -17.43
CA LEU A 287 -18.65 1.85 -16.52
C LEU A 287 -19.84 2.39 -15.71
N GLY A 288 -19.64 3.46 -14.95
CA GLY A 288 -20.67 4.08 -14.11
C GLY A 288 -21.92 4.49 -14.90
N PRO A 289 -21.80 5.25 -16.01
CA PRO A 289 -22.94 5.61 -16.85
C PRO A 289 -23.73 4.43 -17.42
N LEU A 290 -23.07 3.29 -17.69
CA LEU A 290 -23.75 2.10 -18.22
C LEU A 290 -24.40 1.27 -17.12
N MET A 291 -23.74 1.09 -15.98
CA MET A 291 -24.30 0.36 -14.84
C MET A 291 -25.48 1.13 -14.24
N ALA A 292 -25.37 2.43 -14.02
CA ALA A 292 -26.48 3.27 -13.54
C ALA A 292 -27.70 3.28 -14.49
N LYS A 293 -27.53 2.85 -15.75
CA LYS A 293 -28.62 2.71 -16.73
C LYS A 293 -29.21 1.30 -16.76
N ASN A 294 -28.37 0.26 -16.76
CA ASN A 294 -28.80 -1.13 -16.99
C ASN A 294 -29.06 -1.88 -15.67
N HIS A 295 -28.26 -1.59 -14.64
CA HIS A 295 -28.19 -2.27 -13.34
C HIS A 295 -28.16 -1.23 -12.20
N PRO A 296 -29.20 -0.39 -12.05
CA PRO A 296 -29.14 0.83 -11.22
C PRO A 296 -28.91 0.58 -9.72
N ASP A 297 -29.27 -0.60 -9.22
CA ASP A 297 -29.09 -1.00 -7.82
C ASP A 297 -27.69 -1.60 -7.53
N LEU A 298 -26.89 -1.87 -8.56
CA LEU A 298 -25.58 -2.50 -8.45
C LEU A 298 -24.53 -1.49 -7.94
N LYS A 299 -23.97 -1.77 -6.77
CA LYS A 299 -22.93 -0.92 -6.16
C LYS A 299 -21.58 -1.11 -6.84
N ILE A 300 -20.82 -0.02 -7.07
CA ILE A 300 -19.46 -0.10 -7.62
C ILE A 300 -18.45 0.21 -6.52
N MET A 301 -17.39 -0.60 -6.46
CA MET A 301 -16.23 -0.44 -5.58
C MET A 301 -14.95 -0.25 -6.42
N ALA A 302 -14.13 0.73 -6.06
CA ALA A 302 -12.84 0.97 -6.69
C ALA A 302 -11.68 0.40 -5.85
N ASN A 303 -10.46 0.46 -6.40
CA ASN A 303 -9.21 -0.11 -5.91
C ASN A 303 -9.10 -1.64 -6.06
N ASP A 304 -9.73 -2.44 -5.18
CA ASP A 304 -9.66 -3.93 -5.19
C ASP A 304 -8.20 -4.44 -5.26
N ASP A 305 -7.36 -3.83 -4.44
CA ASP A 305 -5.90 -4.01 -4.37
C ASP A 305 -5.35 -3.69 -2.95
N GLN A 306 -4.05 -3.80 -2.75
CA GLN A 306 -3.42 -3.89 -1.42
C GLN A 306 -3.56 -2.64 -0.53
N LYS A 307 -3.83 -2.86 0.77
CA LYS A 307 -3.86 -1.83 1.84
C LYS A 307 -2.68 -0.82 1.86
N PRO A 308 -1.42 -1.14 1.50
CA PRO A 308 -0.33 -0.16 1.48
C PRO A 308 -0.46 0.90 0.36
N GLY A 309 -0.84 0.49 -0.86
CA GLY A 309 -0.94 1.38 -2.03
C GLY A 309 -2.23 2.22 -2.09
N LEU A 310 -3.22 1.87 -1.25
CA LEU A 310 -4.56 2.46 -1.18
C LEU A 310 -4.61 3.99 -1.38
N LEU A 311 -3.77 4.74 -0.66
CA LEU A 311 -3.82 6.21 -0.65
C LEU A 311 -3.18 6.85 -1.89
N ASP A 312 -2.31 6.10 -2.59
CA ASP A 312 -1.75 6.50 -3.88
C ASP A 312 -2.75 6.24 -5.03
N ARG A 313 -3.87 5.55 -4.75
CA ARG A 313 -4.96 5.22 -5.69
C ARG A 313 -6.28 5.97 -5.41
N SER A 314 -6.25 7.12 -4.75
CA SER A 314 -7.48 7.87 -4.37
C SER A 314 -8.25 8.52 -5.53
N ALA A 315 -7.63 8.71 -6.70
CA ALA A 315 -8.19 9.47 -7.82
C ALA A 315 -9.64 9.11 -8.28
N PRO A 316 -10.11 7.83 -8.22
CA PRO A 316 -11.51 7.48 -8.47
C PRO A 316 -12.51 8.10 -7.49
N PHE A 317 -12.08 8.38 -6.26
CA PHE A 317 -12.88 8.93 -5.17
C PHE A 317 -12.78 10.46 -5.06
N ASP A 318 -11.70 11.05 -5.56
CA ASP A 318 -11.45 12.51 -5.53
C ASP A 318 -12.19 13.28 -6.64
N ASP A 319 -12.42 12.66 -7.81
CA ASP A 319 -13.17 13.27 -8.93
C ASP A 319 -14.68 13.06 -8.75
N PRO A 320 -15.50 14.11 -8.54
CA PRO A 320 -16.94 13.96 -8.28
C PRO A 320 -17.71 13.24 -9.39
N GLU A 321 -17.24 13.31 -10.63
CA GLU A 321 -17.88 12.66 -11.78
C GLU A 321 -17.58 11.16 -11.87
N SER A 322 -16.53 10.69 -11.19
CA SER A 322 -16.29 9.27 -10.91
C SER A 322 -17.00 8.87 -9.62
N LYS A 323 -16.76 9.63 -8.53
CA LYS A 323 -17.24 9.35 -7.17
C LYS A 323 -18.76 9.12 -7.09
N LYS A 324 -19.55 9.85 -7.89
CA LYS A 324 -21.02 9.70 -7.93
C LYS A 324 -21.55 8.32 -8.35
N TYR A 325 -20.70 7.46 -8.91
CA TYR A 325 -21.04 6.07 -9.25
C TYR A 325 -20.46 5.05 -8.24
N LEU A 326 -19.57 5.48 -7.34
CA LEU A 326 -18.96 4.62 -6.34
C LEU A 326 -19.83 4.55 -5.08
N SER A 327 -19.80 3.40 -4.42
CA SER A 327 -20.45 3.18 -3.12
C SER A 327 -19.46 2.82 -2.00
N GLY A 328 -18.27 2.36 -2.36
CA GLY A 328 -17.27 1.91 -1.40
C GLY A 328 -15.90 1.65 -1.99
N LEU A 329 -15.00 1.25 -1.10
CA LEU A 329 -13.62 0.86 -1.36
C LEU A 329 -13.47 -0.65 -1.19
N ALA A 330 -12.82 -1.31 -2.14
CA ALA A 330 -12.36 -2.68 -2.05
C ALA A 330 -10.85 -2.72 -1.73
N PHE A 331 -10.39 -3.62 -0.85
CA PHE A 331 -8.96 -3.75 -0.54
C PHE A 331 -8.51 -5.19 -0.22
N HIS A 332 -7.25 -5.48 -0.55
CA HIS A 332 -6.58 -6.77 -0.35
C HIS A 332 -5.52 -6.71 0.76
N TRP A 333 -5.06 -7.88 1.25
CA TRP A 333 -4.12 -7.98 2.38
C TRP A 333 -2.64 -8.10 1.95
N TYR A 334 -2.30 -8.89 0.93
CA TYR A 334 -1.00 -9.57 0.73
C TYR A 334 0.29 -8.78 0.97
N GLN A 335 0.35 -7.49 0.64
CA GLN A 335 1.56 -6.65 0.86
C GLN A 335 1.71 -6.08 2.30
N ASN A 336 0.88 -6.49 3.27
CA ASN A 336 0.96 -5.98 4.64
C ASN A 336 2.23 -6.49 5.37
N LEU A 337 3.14 -5.59 5.78
CA LEU A 337 4.45 -5.97 6.34
C LEU A 337 4.38 -6.67 7.72
N ASP A 338 3.22 -6.69 8.35
CA ASP A 338 3.02 -7.26 9.68
C ASP A 338 2.82 -8.78 9.73
N PHE A 339 2.89 -9.45 8.57
CA PHE A 339 3.24 -10.87 8.47
C PHE A 339 4.69 -11.14 8.90
N ILE A 340 5.59 -10.15 8.75
CA ILE A 340 7.04 -10.29 8.95
C ILE A 340 7.51 -9.47 10.16
N LEU A 341 6.98 -8.26 10.34
CA LEU A 341 7.35 -7.32 11.40
C LEU A 341 6.11 -6.91 12.22
N PRO A 342 5.86 -7.51 13.40
CA PRO A 342 4.72 -7.16 14.25
C PRO A 342 4.62 -5.65 14.48
N GLY A 343 3.44 -5.09 14.21
CA GLY A 343 3.17 -3.65 14.30
C GLY A 343 3.38 -2.84 13.00
N ALA A 344 4.02 -3.39 11.96
CA ALA A 344 4.19 -2.73 10.66
C ALA A 344 2.93 -2.73 9.76
N GLY A 345 1.74 -2.76 10.38
CA GLY A 345 0.45 -2.97 9.70
C GLY A 345 -0.15 -1.69 9.11
N ASN A 346 -0.71 -1.78 7.91
CA ASN A 346 -1.21 -0.63 7.14
C ASN A 346 -2.65 -0.21 7.49
N PHE A 347 -3.24 -0.73 8.58
CA PHE A 347 -4.61 -0.44 9.02
C PHE A 347 -4.90 1.07 9.17
N LYS A 348 -3.90 1.87 9.54
CA LYS A 348 -4.00 3.34 9.61
C LYS A 348 -4.25 4.02 8.26
N ASN A 349 -4.11 3.33 7.12
CA ASN A 349 -4.51 3.86 5.82
C ASN A 349 -6.03 3.79 5.62
N LEU A 350 -6.70 2.78 6.17
CA LEU A 350 -8.17 2.70 6.18
C LEU A 350 -8.77 3.86 6.99
N GLU A 351 -8.21 4.15 8.17
CA GLU A 351 -8.64 5.29 9.00
C GLU A 351 -8.45 6.65 8.28
N LYS A 352 -7.34 6.82 7.54
CA LYS A 352 -7.10 8.04 6.73
C LYS A 352 -8.10 8.13 5.57
N PHE A 353 -8.33 7.03 4.84
CA PHE A 353 -9.26 6.97 3.72
C PHE A 353 -10.69 7.31 4.17
N HIS A 354 -11.19 6.69 5.24
CA HIS A 354 -12.51 6.99 5.78
C HIS A 354 -12.66 8.46 6.24
N LYS A 355 -11.59 9.10 6.71
CA LYS A 355 -11.61 10.54 7.02
C LYS A 355 -11.64 11.45 5.80
N ALA A 356 -11.21 10.98 4.63
CA ALA A 356 -11.31 11.70 3.36
C ALA A 356 -12.65 11.45 2.63
N HIS A 357 -13.17 10.21 2.73
CA HIS A 357 -14.39 9.77 2.06
C HIS A 357 -15.34 9.04 3.06
N PRO A 358 -15.90 9.75 4.07
CA PRO A 358 -16.71 9.13 5.12
C PRO A 358 -18.06 8.59 4.62
N ASP A 359 -18.45 8.97 3.40
CA ASP A 359 -19.60 8.49 2.65
C ASP A 359 -19.38 7.12 1.97
N MET A 360 -18.13 6.63 1.91
CA MET A 360 -17.78 5.34 1.32
C MET A 360 -17.64 4.25 2.40
N PHE A 361 -18.27 3.10 2.18
CA PHE A 361 -17.94 1.91 2.97
C PHE A 361 -16.58 1.34 2.54
N MET A 362 -15.93 0.55 3.40
CA MET A 362 -14.68 -0.15 3.05
C MET A 362 -14.86 -1.64 3.28
N LEU A 363 -14.42 -2.47 2.33
CA LEU A 363 -14.59 -3.93 2.35
C LEU A 363 -13.24 -4.61 2.06
N GLY A 364 -12.83 -5.52 2.94
CA GLY A 364 -11.76 -6.47 2.61
C GLY A 364 -12.31 -7.49 1.62
N THR A 365 -11.97 -7.36 0.35
CA THR A 365 -12.60 -8.13 -0.75
C THR A 365 -11.91 -9.45 -1.06
N GLU A 366 -10.65 -9.60 -0.66
CA GLU A 366 -9.84 -10.79 -0.90
C GLU A 366 -8.70 -10.89 0.12
N ALA A 367 -8.49 -12.10 0.64
CA ALA A 367 -7.28 -12.50 1.36
C ALA A 367 -7.17 -14.02 1.43
N CYS A 368 -5.93 -14.52 1.43
CA CYS A 368 -5.60 -15.90 1.78
C CYS A 368 -4.28 -15.97 2.55
N GLU A 369 -4.07 -17.10 3.23
CA GLU A 369 -2.76 -17.53 3.70
C GLU A 369 -2.15 -18.53 2.70
N GLY A 370 -0.86 -18.84 2.84
CA GLY A 370 -0.20 -19.76 1.91
C GLY A 370 0.30 -19.16 0.60
N PHE A 371 0.33 -17.83 0.45
CA PHE A 371 0.86 -17.16 -0.74
C PHE A 371 2.37 -16.82 -0.65
N LEU A 372 2.95 -16.78 0.55
CA LEU A 372 4.34 -16.36 0.78
C LEU A 372 5.36 -17.44 0.36
N PRO A 373 6.57 -17.07 -0.13
CA PRO A 373 7.64 -18.03 -0.40
C PRO A 373 7.99 -18.88 0.83
N GLY A 374 8.33 -20.17 0.64
CA GLY A 374 8.45 -21.17 1.72
C GLY A 374 9.39 -20.86 2.89
N ILE A 375 10.27 -19.86 2.76
CA ILE A 375 11.20 -19.38 3.81
C ILE A 375 10.71 -18.12 4.56
N ILE A 376 9.52 -17.59 4.24
CA ILE A 376 8.97 -16.34 4.79
C ILE A 376 7.53 -16.57 5.29
N GLY A 377 7.21 -16.02 6.47
CA GLY A 377 5.86 -16.08 7.05
C GLY A 377 5.40 -17.52 7.27
N THR A 378 4.25 -17.89 6.72
CA THR A 378 3.71 -19.27 6.80
C THR A 378 4.15 -20.16 5.63
N GLY A 379 4.85 -19.62 4.63
CA GLY A 379 5.25 -20.35 3.42
C GLY A 379 4.08 -20.70 2.50
N LYS A 380 4.38 -21.33 1.35
CA LYS A 380 3.44 -21.51 0.23
C LYS A 380 2.55 -22.76 0.39
N GLY A 381 1.31 -22.68 -0.12
CA GLY A 381 0.35 -23.79 -0.22
C GLY A 381 -0.21 -24.28 1.12
N PRO A 382 -1.06 -25.33 1.11
CA PRO A 382 -1.61 -25.95 2.31
C PRO A 382 -0.55 -26.58 3.22
N SER A 383 -0.93 -26.93 4.46
CA SER A 383 -0.05 -27.65 5.40
C SER A 383 -0.86 -28.34 6.51
N LEU A 384 -1.67 -29.33 6.11
CA LEU A 384 -2.50 -30.15 7.01
C LEU A 384 -1.69 -30.89 8.10
N ASP A 385 -0.43 -31.18 7.81
CA ASP A 385 0.54 -31.86 8.68
C ASP A 385 1.18 -30.94 9.74
N ASN A 386 0.95 -29.63 9.68
CA ASN A 386 1.68 -28.63 10.46
C ASN A 386 0.76 -27.81 11.38
N PRO A 387 0.36 -28.35 12.55
CA PRO A 387 -0.55 -27.68 13.50
C PRO A 387 -0.09 -26.28 13.90
N LYS A 388 1.23 -26.08 14.06
CA LYS A 388 1.82 -24.78 14.44
C LYS A 388 1.60 -23.74 13.34
N LYS A 389 1.81 -24.11 12.07
CA LYS A 389 1.60 -23.23 10.91
C LYS A 389 0.11 -22.99 10.68
N ALA A 390 -0.72 -24.04 10.67
CA ALA A 390 -2.16 -23.93 10.49
C ALA A 390 -2.82 -23.03 11.56
N TRP A 391 -2.36 -23.15 12.82
CA TRP A 391 -2.79 -22.23 13.88
C TRP A 391 -2.30 -20.79 13.67
N LYS A 392 -1.05 -20.59 13.20
CA LYS A 392 -0.52 -19.25 12.93
C LYS A 392 -1.28 -18.54 11.80
N ARG A 393 -1.67 -19.25 10.73
CA ARG A 393 -2.55 -18.75 9.66
C ARG A 393 -3.89 -18.23 10.23
N ALA A 394 -4.49 -19.02 11.12
CA ALA A 394 -5.73 -18.66 11.80
C ALA A 394 -5.58 -17.45 12.75
N GLN A 395 -4.50 -17.35 13.53
CA GLN A 395 -4.20 -16.16 14.34
C GLN A 395 -4.04 -14.90 13.48
N ASN A 396 -3.44 -15.03 12.29
CA ASN A 396 -3.28 -13.91 11.36
C ASN A 396 -4.66 -13.46 10.84
N TYR A 397 -5.52 -14.38 10.42
CA TYR A 397 -6.92 -14.08 10.00
C TYR A 397 -7.66 -13.30 11.09
N ALA A 398 -7.69 -13.83 12.32
CA ALA A 398 -8.37 -13.22 13.45
C ALA A 398 -7.90 -11.78 13.71
N ARG A 399 -6.59 -11.56 13.59
CA ARG A 399 -5.96 -10.24 13.78
C ARG A 399 -6.34 -9.27 12.68
N ASP A 400 -6.23 -9.66 11.41
CA ASP A 400 -6.52 -8.75 10.30
C ASP A 400 -8.00 -8.32 10.30
N ILE A 401 -8.93 -9.25 10.57
CA ILE A 401 -10.36 -8.95 10.65
C ILE A 401 -10.67 -8.00 11.81
N ILE A 402 -10.10 -8.23 13.01
CA ILE A 402 -10.25 -7.31 14.16
C ILE A 402 -9.68 -5.92 13.84
N GLU A 403 -8.45 -5.84 13.34
CA GLU A 403 -7.79 -4.55 13.11
C GLU A 403 -8.38 -3.78 11.92
N ASN A 404 -8.86 -4.46 10.86
CA ASN A 404 -9.66 -3.83 9.82
C ASN A 404 -10.96 -3.25 10.40
N SER A 405 -11.67 -4.02 11.24
CA SER A 405 -12.93 -3.58 11.88
C SER A 405 -12.72 -2.39 12.83
N ASN A 406 -11.62 -2.38 13.58
CA ASN A 406 -11.20 -1.25 14.42
C ASN A 406 -10.76 -0.02 13.61
N ASN A 407 -10.46 -0.17 12.31
CA ASN A 407 -10.12 0.91 11.38
C ASN A 407 -11.19 1.08 10.28
N MET A 408 -12.47 0.96 10.66
CA MET A 408 -13.66 1.30 9.86
C MET A 408 -14.01 0.39 8.67
N ALA A 409 -13.39 -0.79 8.53
CA ALA A 409 -13.83 -1.78 7.55
C ALA A 409 -15.18 -2.41 7.95
N ALA A 410 -16.07 -2.56 6.98
CA ALA A 410 -17.44 -3.03 7.16
C ALA A 410 -17.64 -4.53 6.85
N GLY A 411 -16.60 -5.24 6.42
CA GLY A 411 -16.68 -6.66 6.12
C GLY A 411 -15.34 -7.23 5.67
N TRP A 412 -15.26 -8.54 5.55
CA TRP A 412 -14.04 -9.25 5.18
C TRP A 412 -14.37 -10.58 4.48
N VAL A 413 -13.67 -10.85 3.38
CA VAL A 413 -13.97 -11.95 2.46
C VAL A 413 -12.71 -12.79 2.23
N ASP A 414 -12.83 -14.07 2.55
CA ASP A 414 -11.83 -15.11 2.31
C ASP A 414 -11.64 -15.38 0.81
N TRP A 415 -10.59 -16.12 0.46
CA TRP A 415 -10.37 -16.56 -0.91
C TRP A 415 -11.15 -17.83 -1.26
N ASN A 416 -10.51 -18.84 -1.84
CA ASN A 416 -11.18 -20.06 -2.28
C ASN A 416 -11.92 -20.75 -1.12
N LEU A 417 -13.25 -20.86 -1.21
CA LEU A 417 -14.06 -21.61 -0.23
C LEU A 417 -13.60 -23.07 -0.09
N PHE A 418 -13.09 -23.66 -1.17
CA PHE A 418 -12.55 -25.03 -1.19
C PHE A 418 -11.30 -25.09 -2.06
N LEU A 419 -10.25 -25.78 -1.60
CA LEU A 419 -9.12 -26.23 -2.42
C LEU A 419 -8.90 -27.74 -2.26
N ASP A 420 -8.08 -28.36 -3.11
CA ASP A 420 -7.54 -29.69 -2.83
C ASP A 420 -6.33 -29.62 -1.88
N THR A 421 -5.81 -30.76 -1.44
CA THR A 421 -4.72 -30.80 -0.45
C THR A 421 -3.38 -30.24 -0.97
N ASP A 422 -3.23 -30.11 -2.30
CA ASP A 422 -2.13 -29.41 -2.97
C ASP A 422 -2.34 -27.88 -3.08
N GLY A 423 -3.55 -27.36 -2.81
CA GLY A 423 -3.88 -25.93 -2.85
C GLY A 423 -4.30 -25.41 -4.22
N GLY A 424 -4.91 -26.25 -5.05
CA GLY A 424 -5.42 -25.95 -6.39
C GLY A 424 -6.86 -26.44 -6.62
N PRO A 425 -7.28 -26.64 -7.88
CA PRO A 425 -6.48 -26.46 -9.09
C PRO A 425 -6.19 -24.98 -9.38
N ASN A 426 -4.98 -24.69 -9.84
CA ASN A 426 -4.55 -23.33 -10.23
C ASN A 426 -3.59 -23.43 -11.43
N TRP A 427 -3.99 -22.88 -12.60
CA TRP A 427 -3.23 -23.06 -13.84
C TRP A 427 -1.85 -22.38 -13.80
N ALA A 428 -1.75 -21.25 -13.08
CA ALA A 428 -0.52 -20.51 -12.86
C ALA A 428 0.41 -21.15 -11.81
N LYS A 429 0.00 -22.27 -11.19
CA LYS A 429 0.68 -22.95 -10.07
C LYS A 429 0.86 -22.03 -8.85
N ASN A 430 -0.03 -21.06 -8.69
CA ASN A 430 -0.07 -20.12 -7.58
C ASN A 430 -0.79 -20.73 -6.35
N MET A 431 -0.40 -21.95 -5.94
CA MET A 431 -1.08 -22.65 -4.84
C MET A 431 -1.04 -21.86 -3.54
N VAL A 432 -2.20 -21.76 -2.88
CA VAL A 432 -2.39 -21.10 -1.57
C VAL A 432 -3.16 -22.02 -0.63
N ASP A 433 -3.51 -21.54 0.56
CA ASP A 433 -4.28 -22.28 1.56
C ASP A 433 -5.76 -21.86 1.56
N ALA A 434 -6.65 -22.72 2.08
CA ALA A 434 -8.10 -22.44 2.18
C ALA A 434 -8.70 -22.97 3.51
N PRO A 435 -9.79 -22.38 4.04
CA PRO A 435 -10.36 -22.81 5.32
C PRO A 435 -10.94 -24.23 5.30
N ILE A 436 -11.40 -24.71 4.14
CA ILE A 436 -11.70 -26.12 3.89
C ILE A 436 -10.87 -26.65 2.72
N LEU A 437 -10.25 -27.82 2.93
CA LEU A 437 -9.54 -28.58 1.90
C LEU A 437 -10.27 -29.90 1.62
N VAL A 438 -10.16 -30.44 0.41
CA VAL A 438 -10.89 -31.63 -0.08
C VAL A 438 -9.92 -32.74 -0.48
N ASP A 439 -10.24 -33.99 -0.11
CA ASP A 439 -9.62 -35.20 -0.66
C ASP A 439 -9.79 -35.27 -2.18
N GLU A 440 -8.71 -35.00 -2.92
CA GLU A 440 -8.72 -35.01 -4.38
C GLU A 440 -8.59 -36.39 -5.02
N GLN A 441 -8.30 -37.43 -4.24
CA GLN A 441 -7.97 -38.77 -4.75
C GLN A 441 -9.23 -39.61 -4.92
N ASN A 442 -10.17 -39.49 -3.98
CA ASN A 442 -11.42 -40.26 -4.00
C ASN A 442 -12.65 -39.51 -3.42
N GLY A 443 -12.46 -38.34 -2.79
CA GLY A 443 -13.56 -37.49 -2.32
C GLY A 443 -14.36 -38.06 -1.14
N ALA A 444 -13.73 -38.87 -0.27
CA ALA A 444 -14.36 -39.42 0.93
C ALA A 444 -14.22 -38.51 2.16
N GLU A 445 -13.30 -37.55 2.15
CA GLU A 445 -13.02 -36.65 3.28
C GLU A 445 -12.91 -35.17 2.86
N PHE A 446 -13.22 -34.27 3.79
CA PHE A 446 -12.81 -32.87 3.72
C PHE A 446 -12.33 -32.37 5.09
N TYR A 447 -11.48 -31.35 5.07
CA TYR A 447 -10.61 -30.96 6.17
C TYR A 447 -10.88 -29.51 6.56
N LYS A 448 -11.59 -29.30 7.68
CA LYS A 448 -11.88 -27.97 8.25
C LYS A 448 -10.66 -27.51 9.05
N GLN A 449 -9.95 -26.52 8.51
CA GLN A 449 -8.73 -25.98 9.13
C GLN A 449 -9.03 -24.96 10.25
N PRO A 450 -8.06 -24.64 11.13
CA PRO A 450 -8.20 -23.60 12.14
C PRO A 450 -8.74 -22.25 11.63
N MET A 451 -8.44 -21.88 10.37
CA MET A 451 -8.98 -20.66 9.72
C MET A 451 -10.51 -20.64 9.62
N PHE A 452 -11.15 -21.79 9.38
CA PHE A 452 -12.62 -21.92 9.29
C PHE A 452 -13.29 -21.51 10.61
N TYR A 453 -12.76 -22.00 11.73
CA TYR A 453 -13.30 -21.71 13.06
C TYR A 453 -13.09 -20.24 13.44
N ILE A 454 -11.96 -19.66 13.05
CA ILE A 454 -11.70 -18.22 13.19
C ILE A 454 -12.70 -17.39 12.37
N MET A 455 -12.96 -17.75 11.10
CA MET A 455 -14.00 -17.08 10.32
C MET A 455 -15.37 -17.15 11.00
N GLY A 456 -15.71 -18.30 11.59
CA GLY A 456 -16.94 -18.48 12.37
C GLY A 456 -17.08 -17.57 13.59
N HIS A 457 -15.99 -17.14 14.24
CA HIS A 457 -16.05 -16.16 15.33
C HIS A 457 -16.58 -14.79 14.89
N PHE A 458 -16.51 -14.47 13.59
CA PHE A 458 -17.05 -13.24 12.99
C PHE A 458 -18.37 -13.50 12.26
N SER A 459 -18.36 -14.38 11.26
CA SER A 459 -19.50 -14.56 10.34
C SER A 459 -20.78 -15.00 11.04
N LYS A 460 -20.66 -15.88 12.05
CA LYS A 460 -21.81 -16.46 12.76
C LYS A 460 -22.44 -15.49 13.77
N PHE A 461 -21.64 -14.61 14.36
CA PHE A 461 -22.04 -13.79 15.52
C PHE A 461 -22.08 -12.29 15.23
N VAL A 462 -21.63 -11.84 14.06
CA VAL A 462 -21.70 -10.45 13.62
C VAL A 462 -22.52 -10.40 12.31
N PRO A 463 -23.85 -10.61 12.38
CA PRO A 463 -24.72 -10.65 11.21
C PRO A 463 -24.78 -9.28 10.51
N PRO A 464 -25.19 -9.25 9.22
CA PRO A 464 -25.33 -8.00 8.49
C PRO A 464 -26.28 -7.03 9.19
N GLY A 465 -25.90 -5.75 9.24
CA GLY A 465 -26.63 -4.73 10.00
C GLY A 465 -26.06 -4.45 11.39
N SER A 466 -25.25 -5.36 11.96
CA SER A 466 -24.52 -5.12 13.21
C SER A 466 -23.69 -3.84 13.14
N LYS A 467 -23.56 -3.13 14.26
CA LYS A 467 -22.76 -1.90 14.39
C LYS A 467 -21.50 -2.17 15.18
N ARG A 468 -20.32 -1.78 14.69
CA ARG A 468 -19.09 -1.73 15.51
C ARG A 468 -19.26 -0.63 16.58
N ILE A 469 -19.05 -0.96 17.85
CA ILE A 469 -19.26 -0.03 18.98
C ILE A 469 -17.93 0.37 19.62
N GLU A 470 -17.89 1.51 20.30
CA GLU A 470 -16.72 1.86 21.10
C GLU A 470 -16.56 0.91 22.28
N PHE A 471 -15.31 0.59 22.56
CA PHE A 471 -14.94 -0.40 23.56
C PHE A 471 -13.65 0.13 24.19
N PRO A 472 -13.71 1.05 25.17
CA PRO A 472 -12.52 1.59 25.84
C PRO A 472 -11.69 0.53 26.58
N LYS A 473 -10.46 0.92 26.95
CA LYS A 473 -9.55 0.14 27.81
C LYS A 473 -8.87 1.03 28.83
N THR A 474 -8.66 0.51 30.03
CA THR A 474 -7.85 1.13 31.08
C THR A 474 -6.35 0.87 30.85
N GLU A 475 -6.00 -0.35 30.41
CA GLU A 475 -4.62 -0.77 30.12
C GLU A 475 -4.44 -1.30 28.69
N THR A 476 -3.19 -1.52 28.25
CA THR A 476 -2.88 -2.16 26.96
C THR A 476 -2.05 -3.42 27.17
N ILE A 477 -2.69 -4.56 26.96
CA ILE A 477 -2.09 -5.90 26.98
C ILE A 477 -1.32 -6.12 25.66
N SER A 478 -0.19 -6.81 25.71
CA SER A 478 0.62 -7.19 24.53
C SER A 478 -0.07 -8.29 23.72
N ASP A 479 0.17 -8.31 22.40
CA ASP A 479 -0.31 -9.29 21.38
C ASP A 479 -1.80 -9.72 21.44
N PHE A 480 -2.60 -9.02 22.25
CA PHE A 480 -3.99 -9.30 22.57
C PHE A 480 -4.90 -8.31 21.83
N HIS A 481 -5.69 -8.81 20.89
CA HIS A 481 -6.54 -7.99 20.02
C HIS A 481 -8.01 -8.14 20.41
N ARG A 482 -8.81 -7.09 20.18
CA ARG A 482 -10.25 -7.12 20.47
C ARG A 482 -11.08 -6.19 19.61
N CYS A 483 -12.35 -6.55 19.42
CA CYS A 483 -13.40 -5.70 18.85
C CYS A 483 -14.72 -5.93 19.60
N ALA A 484 -15.72 -5.07 19.39
CA ALA A 484 -17.07 -5.24 19.92
C ALA A 484 -18.12 -4.68 18.97
N PHE A 485 -19.29 -5.30 18.97
CA PHE A 485 -20.43 -4.99 18.12
C PHE A 485 -21.73 -5.03 18.90
N VAL A 486 -22.75 -4.34 18.38
CA VAL A 486 -24.15 -4.53 18.75
C VAL A 486 -24.92 -5.06 17.53
N THR A 487 -25.69 -6.12 17.69
CA THR A 487 -26.42 -6.80 16.60
C THR A 487 -27.79 -6.17 16.34
N PRO A 488 -28.44 -6.44 15.19
CA PRO A 488 -29.83 -6.02 14.95
C PRO A 488 -30.82 -6.54 16.01
N ASP A 489 -30.51 -7.70 16.60
CA ASP A 489 -31.27 -8.32 17.70
C ASP A 489 -30.95 -7.72 19.08
N ASN A 490 -30.20 -6.61 19.11
CA ASN A 490 -29.79 -5.85 20.31
C ASN A 490 -28.85 -6.62 21.26
N GLN A 491 -28.23 -7.72 20.83
CA GLN A 491 -27.18 -8.40 21.59
C GLN A 491 -25.86 -7.64 21.49
N VAL A 492 -25.02 -7.69 22.52
CA VAL A 492 -23.63 -7.19 22.45
C VAL A 492 -22.68 -8.35 22.26
N VAL A 493 -21.87 -8.29 21.21
CA VAL A 493 -20.94 -9.33 20.79
C VAL A 493 -19.51 -8.79 20.87
N MET A 494 -18.73 -9.31 21.80
CA MET A 494 -17.32 -8.97 22.01
C MET A 494 -16.44 -10.08 21.46
N GLN A 495 -15.31 -9.69 20.87
CA GLN A 495 -14.31 -10.63 20.35
C GLN A 495 -12.96 -10.35 20.99
N PHE A 496 -12.30 -11.41 21.44
CA PHE A 496 -10.98 -11.38 22.05
C PHE A 496 -10.08 -12.40 21.36
N LEU A 497 -8.86 -11.99 21.01
CA LEU A 497 -7.84 -12.83 20.39
C LEU A 497 -6.58 -12.75 21.25
N ASN A 498 -6.28 -13.82 21.98
CA ASN A 498 -5.04 -13.99 22.71
C ASN A 498 -4.03 -14.75 21.82
N ARG A 499 -2.90 -14.12 21.52
CA ARG A 499 -1.83 -14.73 20.72
C ARG A 499 -0.60 -15.17 21.51
N ASP A 500 -0.52 -14.78 22.79
CA ASP A 500 0.53 -15.21 23.70
C ASP A 500 0.37 -16.68 24.12
N ASP A 501 1.46 -17.29 24.60
CA ASP A 501 1.49 -18.66 25.13
C ASP A 501 0.98 -18.75 26.60
N ASP A 502 0.64 -17.62 27.23
CA ASP A 502 0.03 -17.53 28.57
C ASP A 502 -1.47 -17.12 28.52
N PRO A 503 -2.30 -17.54 29.50
CA PRO A 503 -3.70 -17.10 29.61
C PRO A 503 -3.81 -15.64 30.06
N VAL A 504 -4.72 -14.88 29.45
CA VAL A 504 -4.96 -13.46 29.78
C VAL A 504 -6.28 -13.33 30.53
N SER A 505 -6.25 -12.88 31.78
CA SER A 505 -7.45 -12.53 32.55
C SER A 505 -7.82 -11.06 32.35
N ILE A 506 -9.11 -10.80 32.13
CA ILE A 506 -9.68 -9.47 31.89
C ILE A 506 -11.00 -9.32 32.66
N SER A 507 -11.40 -8.09 32.94
CA SER A 507 -12.75 -7.75 33.39
C SER A 507 -13.41 -6.76 32.43
N VAL A 508 -14.69 -6.96 32.15
CA VAL A 508 -15.45 -6.10 31.23
C VAL A 508 -16.65 -5.49 31.93
N LYS A 509 -16.76 -4.17 31.90
CA LYS A 509 -17.91 -3.42 32.41
C LYS A 509 -19.01 -3.26 31.36
N GLN A 510 -20.23 -3.57 31.75
CA GLN A 510 -21.46 -3.47 30.97
C GLN A 510 -22.15 -2.10 31.12
N THR A 511 -23.20 -1.85 30.34
CA THR A 511 -23.94 -0.58 30.30
C THR A 511 -24.65 -0.28 31.62
N ASP A 512 -25.16 -1.31 32.28
CA ASP A 512 -25.77 -1.29 33.63
C ASP A 512 -24.76 -1.10 34.79
N SER A 513 -23.46 -0.99 34.45
CA SER A 513 -22.31 -0.97 35.36
C SER A 513 -21.96 -2.28 36.09
N ASN A 514 -22.62 -3.40 35.80
CA ASN A 514 -22.14 -4.72 36.23
C ASN A 514 -20.86 -5.11 35.48
N THR A 515 -20.05 -6.03 36.04
CA THR A 515 -18.83 -6.54 35.38
C THR A 515 -18.90 -8.04 35.11
N ILE A 516 -18.09 -8.49 34.16
CA ILE A 516 -17.88 -9.91 33.85
C ILE A 516 -16.37 -10.15 33.83
N SER A 517 -15.88 -11.03 34.70
CA SER A 517 -14.49 -11.45 34.74
C SER A 517 -14.27 -12.70 33.89
N LEU A 518 -13.27 -12.67 33.00
CA LEU A 518 -12.99 -13.69 31.99
C LEU A 518 -11.51 -14.05 31.97
N THR A 519 -11.18 -15.32 31.75
CA THR A 519 -9.81 -15.76 31.42
C THR A 519 -9.80 -16.31 30.00
N ILE A 520 -9.11 -15.60 29.09
CA ILE A 520 -8.96 -15.97 27.69
C ILE A 520 -7.76 -16.91 27.55
N PRO A 521 -7.93 -18.18 27.12
CA PRO A 521 -6.84 -19.16 27.06
C PRO A 521 -5.66 -18.71 26.18
N PRO A 522 -4.45 -19.24 26.41
CA PRO A 522 -3.30 -18.99 25.53
C PRO A 522 -3.59 -19.45 24.11
N ASN A 523 -3.06 -18.73 23.12
CA ASN A 523 -3.23 -19.02 21.69
C ASN A 523 -4.69 -19.38 21.34
N SER A 524 -5.62 -18.45 21.58
CA SER A 524 -7.06 -18.67 21.39
C SER A 524 -7.80 -17.43 20.89
N MET A 525 -8.96 -17.65 20.30
CA MET A 525 -9.97 -16.63 20.07
C MET A 525 -11.24 -17.00 20.84
N SER A 526 -11.86 -15.99 21.45
CA SER A 526 -13.15 -16.13 22.14
C SER A 526 -14.14 -15.07 21.63
N THR A 527 -15.35 -15.49 21.29
CA THR A 527 -16.51 -14.60 21.10
C THR A 527 -17.39 -14.69 22.34
N VAL A 528 -17.72 -13.55 22.92
CA VAL A 528 -18.49 -13.41 24.16
C VAL A 528 -19.75 -12.61 23.86
N ILE A 529 -20.91 -13.16 24.21
CA ILE A 529 -22.22 -12.65 23.82
C ILE A 529 -23.04 -12.34 25.07
N LEU A 530 -23.57 -11.13 25.14
CA LEU A 530 -24.56 -10.71 26.14
C LEU A 530 -25.98 -10.86 25.56
N PRO A 531 -26.98 -11.25 26.39
CA PRO A 531 -28.37 -11.23 25.96
C PRO A 531 -28.82 -9.81 25.54
N ALA A 532 -29.93 -9.74 24.81
CA ALA A 532 -30.49 -8.46 24.36
C ALA A 532 -30.98 -7.61 25.54
N SER A 533 -30.71 -6.30 25.49
CA SER A 533 -31.19 -5.30 26.46
C SER A 533 -31.89 -4.14 25.75
N GLU A 534 -32.71 -3.38 26.47
CA GLU A 534 -33.32 -2.16 25.94
C GLU A 534 -32.31 -1.03 25.73
N ASP A 535 -31.17 -1.05 26.42
CA ASP A 535 -30.09 -0.07 26.27
C ASP A 535 -29.21 -0.33 25.03
N THR A 536 -29.14 -1.59 24.59
CA THR A 536 -28.14 -2.07 23.61
C THR A 536 -28.71 -2.07 22.19
N LYS A 537 -29.30 -0.94 21.77
CA LYS A 537 -29.95 -0.79 20.45
C LYS A 537 -29.00 -0.30 19.36
N THR A 538 -29.15 -0.80 18.13
CA THR A 538 -28.48 -0.24 16.94
C THR A 538 -29.03 1.15 16.63
N LEU A 539 -28.17 2.17 16.53
CA LEU A 539 -28.56 3.54 16.21
C LEU A 539 -28.78 3.71 14.70
N ASN A 540 -30.04 3.95 14.32
CA ASN A 540 -30.41 4.33 12.96
C ASN A 540 -29.89 5.72 12.61
N SER A 541 -29.21 5.85 11.47
CA SER A 541 -28.59 7.11 11.00
C SER A 541 -29.58 8.20 10.57
N ILE A 542 -30.89 7.97 10.70
CA ILE A 542 -31.96 8.85 10.21
C ILE A 542 -32.74 9.53 11.35
N GLU A 543 -32.77 8.96 12.56
CA GLU A 543 -33.62 9.49 13.65
C GLU A 543 -33.01 10.71 14.37
N ASN A 544 -31.67 10.84 14.37
CA ASN A 544 -30.94 11.93 15.05
C ASN A 544 -30.89 13.28 14.28
N PHE A 545 -31.84 13.54 13.36
CA PHE A 545 -31.95 14.84 12.66
C PHE A 545 -33.25 15.62 12.97
N ASN A 546 -34.16 15.07 13.77
CA ASN A 546 -35.47 15.68 14.09
C ASN A 546 -35.67 15.97 15.60
N ALA A 547 -34.60 16.32 16.32
CA ALA A 547 -34.69 16.90 17.66
C ALA A 547 -34.48 18.43 17.61
N ASN A 548 -35.51 19.19 17.95
CA ASN A 548 -35.50 20.65 18.11
C ASN A 548 -35.13 21.49 16.86
N ILE A 549 -35.98 21.44 15.83
CA ILE A 549 -36.23 22.65 15.02
C ILE A 549 -37.45 23.37 15.62
N ASP A 550 -37.19 24.34 16.49
CA ASP A 550 -38.18 25.40 16.78
C ASP A 550 -37.76 26.69 16.03
N GLY A 551 -38.74 27.51 15.66
CA GLY A 551 -38.64 28.38 14.50
C GLY A 551 -37.92 29.72 14.73
N THR A 552 -36.86 30.01 13.96
CA THR A 552 -36.59 31.35 13.37
C THR A 552 -35.42 31.31 12.36
N SER A 553 -35.73 31.10 11.07
CA SER A 553 -34.71 30.99 10.01
C SER A 553 -34.19 32.35 9.52
N GLY A 554 -33.30 32.99 10.28
CA GLY A 554 -32.51 34.15 9.84
C GLY A 554 -31.28 33.74 9.04
N ARG A 555 -31.24 33.99 7.72
CA ARG A 555 -30.04 33.78 6.90
C ARG A 555 -29.00 34.88 7.17
N ILE A 556 -27.79 34.50 7.59
CA ILE A 556 -26.62 35.39 7.59
C ILE A 556 -25.54 34.81 6.66
N LEU A 557 -25.13 35.60 5.69
CA LEU A 557 -24.04 35.32 4.76
C LEU A 557 -22.73 35.82 5.39
N VAL A 558 -21.74 34.94 5.59
CA VAL A 558 -20.41 35.32 6.06
C VAL A 558 -19.37 35.02 5.00
N MET A 559 -18.92 36.04 4.28
CA MET A 559 -17.68 35.99 3.50
C MET A 559 -16.49 36.18 4.44
N VAL A 560 -15.44 35.37 4.27
CA VAL A 560 -14.16 35.52 4.98
C VAL A 560 -13.06 35.74 3.95
N PHE A 561 -12.45 36.93 3.98
CA PHE A 561 -11.22 37.21 3.24
C PHE A 561 -10.00 36.77 4.06
N PRO A 562 -9.01 36.08 3.47
CA PRO A 562 -7.75 35.80 4.14
C PRO A 562 -6.75 36.95 3.96
N TYR A 563 -6.13 37.46 5.04
CA TYR A 563 -4.72 37.91 5.09
C TYR A 563 -4.29 38.36 6.51
N ALA A 564 -2.96 38.42 6.72
CA ALA A 564 -2.24 39.10 7.81
C ALA A 564 -2.29 38.54 9.26
N THR A 565 -1.32 37.65 9.55
CA THR A 565 -0.36 37.64 10.69
C THR A 565 -0.78 37.96 12.14
N PRO A 566 -0.28 37.18 13.15
CA PRO A 566 -0.60 37.38 14.57
C PRO A 566 0.22 38.49 15.25
N GLY A 567 -0.40 39.17 16.22
CA GLY A 567 0.23 40.10 17.16
C GLY A 567 -0.60 40.21 18.46
N ILE A 568 0.06 40.34 19.61
CA ILE A 568 -0.57 40.23 20.94
C ILE A 568 -1.01 41.60 21.47
N ALA A 569 -2.29 41.74 21.84
CA ALA A 569 -2.75 42.72 22.83
C ALA A 569 -4.06 42.25 23.48
N GLN A 570 -4.09 42.08 24.81
CA GLN A 570 -5.34 42.02 25.57
C GLN A 570 -5.74 43.43 25.98
N PHE A 571 -7.01 43.80 25.80
CA PHE A 571 -7.64 44.87 26.55
C PHE A 571 -9.06 44.49 26.95
N THR A 572 -9.31 44.48 28.25
CA THR A 572 -10.62 44.19 28.83
C THR A 572 -11.40 45.49 28.99
N THR A 573 -12.56 45.59 28.36
CA THR A 573 -13.58 46.58 28.76
C THR A 573 -14.93 45.87 28.88
N GLN A 574 -15.65 46.21 29.95
CA GLN A 574 -16.96 45.67 30.27
C GLN A 574 -17.97 46.80 30.08
N ASN A 575 -19.10 46.54 29.42
CA ASN A 575 -20.24 47.43 29.50
C ASN A 575 -21.54 46.62 29.54
N GLN A 576 -22.56 47.17 30.21
CA GLN A 576 -23.79 46.46 30.57
C GLN A 576 -24.94 46.96 29.70
N GLU A 577 -25.44 46.14 28.77
CA GLU A 577 -26.82 46.27 28.23
C GLU A 577 -27.22 45.07 27.33
N THR A 578 -27.23 43.86 27.91
CA THR A 578 -28.01 42.70 27.42
C THR A 578 -27.86 41.55 28.43
N GLY A 579 -28.97 40.94 28.86
CA GLY A 579 -28.98 39.85 29.87
C GLY A 579 -28.50 38.49 29.35
N LEU A 580 -27.54 38.46 28.42
CA LEU A 580 -27.15 37.29 27.64
C LEU A 580 -25.91 36.63 28.26
N GLN A 581 -26.08 35.51 28.97
CA GLN A 581 -24.92 34.69 29.36
C GLN A 581 -24.36 33.97 28.14
N VAL A 582 -23.33 34.57 27.53
CA VAL A 582 -22.44 33.85 26.61
C VAL A 582 -21.67 32.82 27.42
N ARG A 583 -22.10 31.55 27.36
CA ARG A 583 -21.23 30.43 27.77
C ARG A 583 -20.03 30.41 26.82
N THR A 584 -18.84 30.69 27.36
CA THR A 584 -17.59 30.59 26.61
C THR A 584 -17.40 29.16 26.11
N VAL A 585 -17.61 28.92 24.82
CA VAL A 585 -17.19 27.68 24.18
C VAL A 585 -15.67 27.67 24.17
N ARG A 586 -15.07 26.94 25.13
CA ARG A 586 -13.68 26.51 25.01
C ARG A 586 -13.60 25.58 23.80
N VAL A 587 -13.08 26.08 22.68
CA VAL A 587 -12.35 25.20 21.77
C VAL A 587 -11.16 24.68 22.57
N ALA A 588 -11.18 23.39 22.90
CA ALA A 588 -10.23 22.80 23.84
C ALA A 588 -8.85 22.64 23.17
N SER A 589 -8.02 23.68 23.29
CA SER A 589 -6.57 23.55 23.11
C SER A 589 -5.97 22.84 24.33
N THR A 590 -6.00 21.50 24.35
CA THR A 590 -5.35 20.68 25.38
C THR A 590 -4.03 20.13 24.88
N CYS A 591 -3.02 20.99 24.89
CA CYS A 591 -1.74 20.60 25.49
C CYS A 591 -1.76 21.04 26.97
N GLU A 592 -0.86 20.48 27.76
CA GLU A 592 -0.78 20.62 29.23
C GLU A 592 -1.91 19.84 29.96
N GLU A 593 -1.65 19.10 31.05
CA GLU A 593 -0.40 18.97 31.83
C GLU A 593 0.11 17.51 31.91
N HIS A 594 1.41 17.34 31.70
CA HIS A 594 2.20 16.34 32.44
C HIS A 594 3.59 16.92 32.71
N ALA A 595 3.61 18.01 33.47
CA ALA A 595 4.81 18.75 33.81
C ALA A 595 5.67 18.02 34.86
N ASN A 596 6.34 16.92 34.47
CA ASN A 596 7.62 16.46 35.05
C ASN A 596 8.17 15.16 34.40
N ARG A 597 8.74 15.27 33.19
CA ARG A 597 9.90 14.45 32.75
C ARG A 597 10.54 15.02 31.49
N TRP A 598 11.86 14.90 31.40
CA TRP A 598 12.68 15.51 30.35
C TRP A 598 12.39 14.90 28.99
N CYS A 599 11.87 15.69 28.04
CA CYS A 599 11.52 15.21 26.69
C CYS A 599 12.39 15.86 25.60
N THR A 600 13.70 15.63 25.69
CA THR A 600 14.70 16.06 24.69
C THR A 600 14.64 15.18 23.43
N LYS A 601 13.68 15.46 22.54
CA LYS A 601 13.65 14.89 21.17
C LYS A 601 13.47 16.01 20.12
N PRO A 602 14.43 16.20 19.18
CA PRO A 602 14.32 17.24 18.17
C PRO A 602 13.24 16.89 17.13
N LYS A 603 12.36 17.85 16.81
CA LYS A 603 11.42 17.73 15.70
C LYS A 603 12.18 17.92 14.38
N ILE A 604 12.44 16.85 13.65
CA ILE A 604 12.90 16.93 12.26
C ILE A 604 11.71 17.44 11.42
N ILE A 605 11.85 18.62 10.84
CA ILE A 605 10.83 19.23 9.98
C ILE A 605 10.95 18.59 8.59
N ILE A 606 10.14 17.56 8.32
CA ILE A 606 9.96 17.03 6.97
C ILE A 606 9.00 17.98 6.24
N VAL A 607 9.53 18.81 5.35
CA VAL A 607 8.73 19.69 4.49
C VAL A 607 8.20 18.91 3.29
N CYS A 608 7.13 18.14 3.50
CA CYS A 608 6.28 17.69 2.40
C CYS A 608 5.52 18.91 1.85
N ILE A 609 5.84 19.37 0.65
CA ILE A 609 5.12 20.46 -0.01
C ILE A 609 3.87 19.87 -0.67
N ASP A 610 2.81 19.81 0.14
CA ASP A 610 1.46 19.38 -0.23
C ASP A 610 0.80 20.48 -1.11
N THR A 611 0.73 20.25 -2.43
CA THR A 611 0.13 21.22 -3.37
C THR A 611 -1.37 21.39 -3.12
N ASP A 612 -2.08 20.32 -2.80
CA ASP A 612 -3.53 20.30 -2.63
C ASP A 612 -4.03 21.05 -1.39
N LYS A 613 -3.41 20.81 -0.22
CA LYS A 613 -3.84 21.43 1.06
C LYS A 613 -3.49 22.91 1.15
N GLN A 614 -2.56 23.41 0.35
CA GLN A 614 -2.06 24.79 0.42
C GLN A 614 -2.34 25.64 -0.83
N LYS A 615 -2.56 25.03 -2.00
CA LYS A 615 -2.86 25.70 -3.28
C LYS A 615 -1.85 26.78 -3.68
N TRP A 616 -0.57 26.63 -3.32
CA TRP A 616 0.48 27.61 -3.64
C TRP A 616 0.86 27.63 -5.12
N LEU A 617 0.69 26.50 -5.82
CA LEU A 617 0.86 26.28 -7.26
C LEU A 617 -0.21 25.27 -7.71
N THR A 618 -0.59 25.30 -8.98
CA THR A 618 -1.40 24.22 -9.59
C THR A 618 -0.48 23.11 -10.10
N ASP A 619 -1.01 21.92 -10.34
CA ASP A 619 -0.19 20.77 -10.76
C ASP A 619 0.44 20.98 -12.14
N GLU A 620 -0.25 21.66 -13.06
CA GLU A 620 0.34 22.01 -14.36
C GLU A 620 1.52 22.97 -14.20
N ARG A 621 1.45 23.90 -13.23
CA ARG A 621 2.56 24.81 -12.91
C ARG A 621 3.70 24.09 -12.20
N PHE A 622 3.40 23.16 -11.30
CA PHE A 622 4.42 22.34 -10.64
C PHE A 622 5.15 21.44 -11.64
N LEU A 623 4.42 20.80 -12.55
CA LEU A 623 4.99 19.98 -13.63
C LEU A 623 5.74 20.83 -14.67
N GLU A 624 5.27 22.03 -15.00
CA GLU A 624 6.00 23.01 -15.84
C GLU A 624 7.34 23.38 -15.20
N VAL A 625 7.34 23.76 -13.92
CA VAL A 625 8.56 24.11 -13.15
C VAL A 625 9.52 22.93 -13.06
N LEU A 626 9.02 21.74 -12.76
CA LEU A 626 9.82 20.52 -12.68
C LEU A 626 10.47 20.19 -14.03
N SER A 627 9.74 20.39 -15.13
CA SER A 627 10.26 20.21 -16.50
C SER A 627 11.39 21.19 -16.82
N ILE A 628 11.24 22.47 -16.46
CA ILE A 628 12.30 23.49 -16.60
C ILE A 628 13.52 23.10 -15.76
N ALA A 629 13.31 22.68 -14.51
CA ALA A 629 14.36 22.27 -13.60
C ALA A 629 15.06 20.96 -13.99
N SER A 630 14.49 20.15 -14.88
CA SER A 630 15.15 18.99 -15.50
C SER A 630 15.79 19.30 -16.87
N ALA A 631 15.45 20.42 -17.51
CA ALA A 631 15.97 20.82 -18.82
C ALA A 631 17.25 21.68 -18.78
N ILE A 632 17.65 22.13 -17.58
CA ILE A 632 18.74 23.10 -17.35
C ILE A 632 19.78 22.44 -16.42
N PRO A 633 21.09 22.76 -16.53
CA PRO A 633 22.10 22.25 -15.61
C PRO A 633 21.76 22.53 -14.14
N GLY A 634 22.00 21.56 -13.26
CA GLY A 634 21.97 21.72 -11.81
C GLY A 634 21.01 20.79 -11.05
N PRO A 635 20.74 21.10 -9.76
CA PRO A 635 19.97 20.24 -8.88
C PRO A 635 18.46 20.49 -9.04
N SER A 636 17.79 19.68 -9.87
CA SER A 636 16.38 19.88 -10.25
C SER A 636 15.40 20.06 -9.08
N SER A 637 15.55 19.32 -7.97
CA SER A 637 14.71 19.47 -6.78
C SER A 637 14.89 20.83 -6.10
N THR A 638 16.14 21.28 -5.96
CA THR A 638 16.48 22.59 -5.39
C THR A 638 16.02 23.73 -6.29
N MET A 639 16.18 23.61 -7.61
CA MET A 639 15.70 24.61 -8.58
C MET A 639 14.16 24.69 -8.57
N THR A 640 13.47 23.54 -8.48
CA THR A 640 12.01 23.48 -8.28
C THR A 640 11.60 24.24 -7.02
N ILE A 641 12.20 23.95 -5.86
CA ILE A 641 11.84 24.60 -4.59
C ILE A 641 12.17 26.10 -4.59
N ALA A 642 13.28 26.52 -5.19
CA ALA A 642 13.61 27.93 -5.39
C ALA A 642 12.56 28.63 -6.28
N ALA A 643 12.02 27.95 -7.29
CA ALA A 643 10.91 28.44 -8.10
C ALA A 643 9.60 28.56 -7.29
N MET A 644 9.27 27.56 -6.44
CA MET A 644 8.08 27.63 -5.59
C MET A 644 8.13 28.85 -4.65
N GLY A 645 9.29 29.12 -4.05
CA GLY A 645 9.51 30.34 -3.27
C GLY A 645 9.41 31.63 -4.12
N LEU A 646 9.92 31.61 -5.35
CA LEU A 646 9.85 32.73 -6.30
C LEU A 646 8.39 33.08 -6.67
N PHE A 647 7.57 32.11 -7.04
CA PHE A 647 6.15 32.35 -7.34
C PHE A 647 5.36 32.78 -6.10
N ARG A 648 5.75 32.30 -4.90
CA ARG A 648 5.04 32.61 -3.66
C ARG A 648 5.37 33.98 -3.07
N ALA A 649 6.60 34.49 -3.21
CA ALA A 649 7.03 35.75 -2.59
C ALA A 649 8.17 36.49 -3.34
N GLY A 650 8.26 36.33 -4.66
CA GLY A 650 9.28 36.97 -5.50
C GLY A 650 10.70 36.45 -5.25
N PRO A 651 11.74 37.09 -5.84
CA PRO A 651 13.11 36.57 -5.78
C PRO A 651 13.66 36.31 -4.38
N LEU A 652 13.26 37.12 -3.38
CA LEU A 652 13.60 36.91 -1.98
C LEU A 652 12.96 35.63 -1.41
N GLY A 653 11.71 35.33 -1.78
CA GLY A 653 11.04 34.07 -1.43
C GLY A 653 11.76 32.85 -2.00
N GLY A 654 12.24 32.93 -3.25
CA GLY A 654 13.03 31.87 -3.87
C GLY A 654 14.38 31.64 -3.19
N LEU A 655 15.06 32.72 -2.81
CA LEU A 655 16.32 32.67 -2.06
C LEU A 655 16.13 32.09 -0.64
N LEU A 656 15.06 32.46 0.06
CA LEU A 656 14.74 31.91 1.38
C LEU A 656 14.37 30.42 1.30
N ALA A 657 13.56 30.01 0.31
CA ALA A 657 13.23 28.61 0.08
C ALA A 657 14.48 27.75 -0.20
N LEU A 658 15.40 28.26 -1.02
CA LEU A 658 16.72 27.67 -1.24
C LEU A 658 17.50 27.48 0.07
N ILE A 659 17.60 28.54 0.89
CA ILE A 659 18.37 28.50 2.14
C ILE A 659 17.79 27.45 3.10
N PHE A 660 16.49 27.46 3.35
CA PHE A 660 15.87 26.49 4.28
C PHE A 660 15.89 25.04 3.76
N TRP A 661 15.93 24.84 2.44
CA TRP A 661 16.09 23.51 1.83
C TRP A 661 17.51 22.95 1.93
N VAL A 662 18.52 23.79 1.73
CA VAL A 662 19.94 23.38 1.72
C VAL A 662 20.52 23.30 3.15
N LEU A 663 20.23 24.29 3.99
CA LEU A 663 20.94 24.55 5.25
C LEU A 663 20.96 23.38 6.25
N PRO A 664 19.87 22.64 6.53
CA PRO A 664 19.89 21.57 7.54
C PRO A 664 20.86 20.44 7.17
N GLY A 665 20.83 19.99 5.92
CA GLY A 665 21.76 18.99 5.40
C GLY A 665 23.18 19.55 5.26
N TRP A 666 23.34 20.80 4.84
CA TRP A 666 24.64 21.47 4.76
C TRP A 666 25.34 21.54 6.13
N ILE A 667 24.61 21.86 7.21
CA ILE A 667 25.17 21.87 8.59
C ILE A 667 25.60 20.45 8.98
N ALA A 668 24.71 19.46 8.84
CA ALA A 668 25.00 18.08 9.23
C ALA A 668 26.22 17.51 8.48
N LEU A 669 26.32 17.77 7.17
CA LEU A 669 27.41 17.28 6.33
C LEU A 669 28.71 18.06 6.52
N THR A 670 28.66 19.35 6.86
CA THR A 670 29.84 20.12 7.29
C THR A 670 30.42 19.54 8.59
N VAL A 671 29.58 19.25 9.59
CA VAL A 671 30.01 18.62 10.85
C VAL A 671 30.56 17.22 10.59
N ALA A 672 29.91 16.42 9.74
CA ALA A 672 30.41 15.10 9.35
C ALA A 672 31.76 15.16 8.62
N GLY A 673 32.00 16.16 7.77
CA GLY A 673 33.27 16.35 7.07
C GLY A 673 34.44 16.67 8.02
N PHE A 674 34.18 17.45 9.08
CA PHE A 674 35.16 17.62 10.17
C PHE A 674 35.42 16.30 10.91
N GLY A 675 34.37 15.56 11.28
CA GLY A 675 34.52 14.26 11.93
C GLY A 675 35.32 13.27 11.08
N ALA A 676 35.02 13.17 9.79
CA ALA A 676 35.74 12.36 8.81
C ALA A 676 37.22 12.76 8.68
N LYS A 677 37.54 14.06 8.70
CA LYS A 677 38.93 14.57 8.63
C LYS A 677 39.80 14.07 9.79
N THR A 678 39.22 13.85 10.97
CA THR A 678 39.93 13.37 12.16
C THR A 678 39.85 11.85 12.32
N TYR A 679 38.69 11.24 12.06
CA TYR A 679 38.39 9.84 12.43
C TYR A 679 38.74 8.81 11.34
N LEU A 680 39.06 9.24 10.11
CA LEU A 680 39.40 8.36 8.97
C LEU A 680 40.87 8.46 8.55
N GLN A 681 41.77 8.90 9.44
CA GLN A 681 43.21 8.97 9.15
C GLN A 681 43.92 7.62 9.30
N GLU A 682 43.43 6.76 10.21
CA GLU A 682 44.02 5.46 10.52
C GLU A 682 43.42 4.30 9.71
N GLY A 683 42.48 4.59 8.80
CA GLY A 683 41.78 3.62 7.95
C GLY A 683 40.26 3.77 8.00
N LEU A 684 39.55 2.72 7.59
CA LEU A 684 38.09 2.63 7.64
C LEU A 684 37.65 1.76 8.83
N PRO A 685 37.06 2.33 9.89
CA PRO A 685 36.48 1.57 11.00
C PRO A 685 35.49 0.50 10.52
N VAL A 686 35.59 -0.72 11.07
CA VAL A 686 34.86 -1.89 10.56
C VAL A 686 33.34 -1.73 10.62
N TRP A 687 32.82 -0.95 11.56
CA TRP A 687 31.38 -0.61 11.65
C TRP A 687 30.86 0.31 10.53
N LEU A 688 31.74 0.93 9.74
CA LEU A 688 31.39 1.76 8.57
C LEU A 688 31.45 0.98 7.25
N THR A 689 31.98 -0.24 7.23
CA THR A 689 32.22 -1.04 6.00
C THR A 689 30.96 -1.27 5.16
N GLY A 690 29.81 -1.44 5.80
CA GLY A 690 28.53 -1.65 5.11
C GLY A 690 27.91 -0.41 4.46
N LEU A 691 28.37 0.81 4.79
CA LEU A 691 27.80 2.05 4.24
C LEU A 691 28.07 2.22 2.74
N ALA A 692 29.29 1.93 2.29
CA ALA A 692 29.69 2.08 0.89
C ALA A 692 28.89 1.18 -0.07
N PRO A 693 28.82 -0.16 0.12
CA PRO A 693 28.04 -1.02 -0.77
C PRO A 693 26.54 -0.72 -0.71
N ALA A 694 26.00 -0.33 0.46
CA ALA A 694 24.62 0.11 0.59
C ALA A 694 24.32 1.37 -0.26
N ALA A 695 25.13 2.43 -0.11
CA ALA A 695 24.93 3.69 -0.80
C ALA A 695 25.12 3.59 -2.34
N VAL A 696 26.04 2.75 -2.80
CA VAL A 696 26.21 2.48 -4.24
C VAL A 696 25.04 1.66 -4.79
N SER A 697 24.51 0.70 -4.03
CA SER A 697 23.36 -0.11 -4.45
C SER A 697 22.07 0.73 -4.56
N ILE A 698 21.94 1.80 -3.78
CA ILE A 698 20.86 2.79 -3.92
C ILE A 698 20.95 3.56 -5.25
N VAL A 699 22.17 3.77 -5.80
CA VAL A 699 22.34 4.40 -7.12
C VAL A 699 21.73 3.55 -8.23
N VAL A 700 21.77 2.20 -8.15
CA VAL A 700 21.14 1.35 -9.18
C VAL A 700 19.61 1.48 -9.16
N ILE A 701 19.00 1.56 -7.98
CA ILE A 701 17.54 1.77 -7.85
C ILE A 701 17.13 3.15 -8.39
N ALA A 702 17.95 4.18 -8.16
CA ALA A 702 17.75 5.49 -8.77
C ALA A 702 17.90 5.45 -10.30
N ALA A 703 18.90 4.73 -10.81
CA ALA A 703 19.14 4.56 -12.25
C ALA A 703 17.95 3.87 -12.95
N VAL A 704 17.46 2.75 -12.41
CA VAL A 704 16.31 2.01 -12.97
C VAL A 704 15.04 2.87 -12.98
N ARG A 705 14.73 3.57 -11.88
CA ARG A 705 13.55 4.46 -11.80
C ARG A 705 13.63 5.64 -12.78
N LEU A 706 14.82 6.22 -12.95
CA LEU A 706 15.04 7.29 -13.94
C LEU A 706 14.99 6.76 -15.37
N TRP A 707 15.49 5.55 -15.63
CA TRP A 707 15.42 4.91 -16.94
C TRP A 707 13.97 4.64 -17.39
N GLN A 708 13.17 4.02 -16.51
CA GLN A 708 11.74 3.80 -16.75
C GLN A 708 11.01 5.11 -17.06
N LYS A 709 11.36 6.21 -16.39
CA LYS A 709 10.75 7.53 -16.58
C LYS A 709 11.27 8.33 -17.78
N ALA A 710 12.54 8.22 -18.13
CA ALA A 710 13.17 9.04 -19.17
C ALA A 710 13.16 8.36 -20.55
N CYS A 711 13.30 7.03 -20.59
CA CYS A 711 13.31 6.27 -21.84
C CYS A 711 11.92 5.75 -22.22
N GLU A 712 11.10 5.35 -21.23
CA GLU A 712 9.83 4.67 -21.46
C GLU A 712 10.05 3.46 -22.41
N ASP A 713 9.05 3.10 -23.22
CA ASP A 713 9.16 2.07 -24.26
C ASP A 713 9.78 2.59 -25.58
N ASP A 714 10.38 3.80 -25.61
CA ASP A 714 11.00 4.37 -26.84
C ASP A 714 12.36 3.74 -27.11
N THR A 715 12.46 2.98 -28.20
CA THR A 715 13.66 2.21 -28.57
C THR A 715 14.88 3.10 -28.84
N ALA A 716 14.71 4.32 -29.34
CA ALA A 716 15.83 5.23 -29.60
C ALA A 716 16.31 5.90 -28.31
N LYS A 717 15.41 6.28 -27.39
CA LYS A 717 15.83 6.78 -26.05
C LYS A 717 16.58 5.69 -25.28
N ASN A 718 16.08 4.46 -25.28
CA ASN A 718 16.74 3.28 -24.70
C ASN A 718 18.11 3.01 -25.33
N PHE A 719 18.24 3.15 -26.66
CA PHE A 719 19.53 3.07 -27.36
C PHE A 719 20.48 4.21 -26.95
N VAL A 720 20.01 5.46 -26.92
CA VAL A 720 20.82 6.63 -26.53
C VAL A 720 21.33 6.51 -25.10
N ALA A 721 20.48 6.08 -24.16
CA ALA A 721 20.87 5.82 -22.78
C ALA A 721 21.91 4.67 -22.68
N SER A 722 21.70 3.56 -23.40
CA SER A 722 22.66 2.43 -23.44
C SER A 722 24.02 2.86 -24.01
N ALA A 723 24.02 3.51 -25.18
CA ALA A 723 25.23 3.99 -25.82
C ALA A 723 25.99 5.00 -24.95
N SER A 724 25.26 5.90 -24.27
CA SER A 724 25.85 6.86 -23.33
C SER A 724 26.53 6.16 -22.15
N ALA A 725 25.90 5.13 -21.58
CA ALA A 725 26.52 4.31 -20.53
C ALA A 725 27.79 3.61 -21.03
N CYS A 726 27.73 2.95 -22.19
CA CYS A 726 28.87 2.25 -22.79
C CYS A 726 30.05 3.20 -23.09
N VAL A 727 29.81 4.41 -23.60
CA VAL A 727 30.87 5.39 -23.88
C VAL A 727 31.55 5.86 -22.59
N ILE A 728 30.80 6.17 -21.53
CA ILE A 728 31.39 6.60 -20.25
C ILE A 728 32.19 5.46 -19.60
N LEU A 729 31.73 4.20 -19.69
CA LEU A 729 32.45 3.04 -19.18
C LEU A 729 33.72 2.75 -19.99
N ALA A 730 33.65 2.73 -21.32
CA ALA A 730 34.79 2.45 -22.20
C ALA A 730 35.87 3.54 -22.14
N THR A 731 35.49 4.79 -21.87
CA THR A 731 36.44 5.92 -21.68
C THR A 731 36.83 6.14 -20.22
N GLN A 732 36.24 5.41 -19.26
CA GLN A 732 36.36 5.63 -17.80
C GLN A 732 36.15 7.09 -17.34
N GLY A 733 35.53 7.94 -18.18
CA GLY A 733 35.40 9.38 -17.92
C GLY A 733 36.66 10.23 -18.17
N MET A 734 37.66 9.73 -18.92
CA MET A 734 38.99 10.35 -19.21
C MET A 734 39.03 11.82 -19.70
N SER A 735 37.89 12.49 -19.87
CA SER A 735 37.82 13.95 -19.94
C SER A 735 36.45 14.43 -19.47
N SER A 736 36.43 15.47 -18.64
CA SER A 736 35.20 16.11 -18.17
C SER A 736 34.35 16.73 -19.30
N LEU A 737 34.90 16.87 -20.51
CA LEU A 737 34.19 17.29 -21.73
C LEU A 737 33.40 16.16 -22.42
N ILE A 738 33.67 14.88 -22.11
CA ILE A 738 32.91 13.74 -22.67
C ILE A 738 31.45 13.80 -22.21
N PHE A 739 31.21 14.21 -20.96
CA PHE A 739 29.88 14.32 -20.36
C PHE A 739 28.94 15.24 -21.18
N PRO A 740 29.24 16.53 -21.41
CA PRO A 740 28.40 17.39 -22.24
C PRO A 740 28.37 16.98 -23.72
N ALA A 741 29.46 16.41 -24.26
CA ALA A 741 29.49 15.92 -25.64
C ALA A 741 28.51 14.76 -25.88
N VAL A 742 28.48 13.77 -24.97
CA VAL A 742 27.55 12.63 -25.02
C VAL A 742 26.10 13.11 -24.87
N MET A 743 25.82 14.03 -23.94
CA MET A 743 24.47 14.58 -23.76
C MET A 743 23.98 15.38 -24.97
N ALA A 744 24.83 16.21 -25.58
CA ALA A 744 24.50 16.93 -26.81
C ALA A 744 24.27 15.95 -27.98
N ALA A 745 25.12 14.92 -28.12
CA ALA A 745 24.95 13.87 -29.13
C ALA A 745 23.62 13.13 -28.96
N GLY A 746 23.25 12.73 -27.74
CA GLY A 746 21.94 12.12 -27.46
C GLY A 746 20.76 13.01 -27.85
N GLY A 747 20.83 14.30 -27.53
CA GLY A 747 19.83 15.28 -27.96
C GLY A 747 19.71 15.40 -29.48
N PHE A 748 20.82 15.44 -30.21
CA PHE A 748 20.79 15.47 -31.68
C PHE A 748 20.33 14.14 -32.30
N ILE A 749 20.70 12.99 -31.72
CA ILE A 749 20.26 11.66 -32.18
C ILE A 749 18.74 11.53 -32.06
N ILE A 750 18.13 11.89 -30.93
CA ILE A 750 16.66 11.84 -30.80
C ILE A 750 15.98 12.87 -31.71
N LEU A 751 16.54 14.07 -31.86
CA LEU A 751 16.02 15.07 -32.81
C LEU A 751 16.01 14.55 -34.26
N ILE A 752 17.10 13.93 -34.71
CA ILE A 752 17.19 13.32 -36.05
C ILE A 752 16.26 12.10 -36.15
N SER A 753 16.19 11.26 -35.11
CA SER A 753 15.30 10.08 -35.05
C SER A 753 13.82 10.46 -35.22
N THR A 754 13.34 11.49 -34.50
CA THR A 754 11.97 11.99 -34.65
C THR A 754 11.73 12.66 -36.01
N LEU A 755 12.70 13.41 -36.54
CA LEU A 755 12.60 14.00 -37.89
C LEU A 755 12.54 12.93 -39.00
N CYS A 756 13.22 11.80 -38.81
CA CYS A 756 13.20 10.66 -39.71
C CYS A 756 12.05 9.66 -39.43
N GLY A 757 11.19 9.93 -38.45
CA GLY A 757 10.02 9.10 -38.12
C GLY A 757 10.28 7.83 -37.30
N TYR A 758 11.48 7.63 -36.76
CA TYR A 758 11.84 6.45 -35.95
C TYR A 758 11.50 6.58 -34.46
N SER A 759 11.42 7.80 -33.93
CA SER A 759 10.99 8.09 -32.54
C SER A 759 9.66 8.83 -32.50
N GLN A 760 8.82 8.51 -31.52
CA GLN A 760 7.60 9.28 -31.30
C GLN A 760 7.95 10.66 -30.71
N PRO A 761 7.29 11.74 -31.15
CA PRO A 761 7.44 13.04 -30.51
C PRO A 761 6.90 12.97 -29.06
N PRO A 762 7.49 13.69 -28.10
CA PRO A 762 6.97 13.74 -26.74
C PRO A 762 5.52 14.26 -26.75
N VAL A 763 4.67 13.67 -25.89
CA VAL A 763 3.24 14.01 -25.83
C VAL A 763 3.07 15.39 -25.20
N THR A 764 3.03 16.43 -26.04
CA THR A 764 2.71 17.80 -25.63
C THR A 764 1.26 17.87 -25.18
N ASN A 765 1.06 18.10 -23.88
CA ASN A 765 -0.26 18.22 -23.30
C ASN A 765 -0.76 19.67 -23.47
N ASP A 766 -1.52 19.95 -24.53
CA ASP A 766 -1.87 21.31 -24.99
C ASP A 766 -2.52 22.21 -23.92
N ARG A 767 -3.10 21.63 -22.86
CA ARG A 767 -3.61 22.38 -21.69
C ARG A 767 -2.54 23.19 -20.94
N VAL A 768 -1.26 22.80 -21.03
CA VAL A 768 -0.15 23.52 -20.38
C VAL A 768 0.16 24.85 -21.10
N LEU A 769 -0.28 25.02 -22.36
CA LEU A 769 0.12 26.14 -23.22
C LEU A 769 -0.49 27.50 -22.82
N SER A 770 -1.56 27.52 -22.01
CA SER A 770 -2.30 28.75 -21.65
C SER A 770 -1.77 29.49 -20.41
N SER A 771 -0.63 29.07 -19.84
CA SER A 771 -0.14 29.57 -18.56
C SER A 771 0.78 30.82 -18.74
N HIS A 772 0.28 32.03 -18.47
CA HIS A 772 1.10 33.26 -18.53
C HIS A 772 2.11 33.32 -17.36
N LEU A 773 3.39 33.12 -17.63
CA LEU A 773 4.48 33.11 -16.63
C LEU A 773 5.00 34.55 -16.35
N GLU A 774 5.13 35.38 -17.39
CA GLU A 774 5.72 36.74 -17.37
C GLU A 774 5.10 37.66 -16.32
N ARG A 775 3.79 37.55 -16.06
CA ARG A 775 3.04 38.50 -15.21
C ARG A 775 3.24 38.33 -13.70
N GLN A 776 3.95 37.31 -13.24
CA GLN A 776 4.10 37.02 -11.79
C GLN A 776 5.54 36.81 -11.30
N ILE A 777 6.53 36.61 -12.18
CA ILE A 777 7.93 36.38 -11.76
C ILE A 777 8.62 37.66 -11.23
N GLY A 778 8.30 38.83 -11.78
CA GLY A 778 8.94 40.10 -11.39
C GLY A 778 10.37 40.32 -11.91
N ILE A 779 10.92 39.39 -12.69
CA ILE A 779 12.24 39.50 -13.32
C ILE A 779 12.05 39.86 -14.80
N HIS A 780 12.62 40.98 -15.24
CA HIS A 780 12.54 41.41 -16.63
C HIS A 780 13.42 40.52 -17.54
N PRO A 781 12.97 40.14 -18.76
CA PRO A 781 13.74 39.26 -19.66
C PRO A 781 15.18 39.72 -19.96
N ILE A 782 15.43 41.04 -20.02
CA ILE A 782 16.81 41.58 -20.18
C ILE A 782 17.67 41.27 -18.94
N ALA A 783 17.11 41.33 -17.73
CA ALA A 783 17.82 40.93 -16.52
C ALA A 783 18.11 39.42 -16.54
N GLY A 784 17.19 38.60 -17.07
CA GLY A 784 17.44 37.17 -17.32
C GLY A 784 18.64 36.93 -18.22
N VAL A 785 18.71 37.63 -19.37
CA VAL A 785 19.88 37.57 -20.27
C VAL A 785 21.18 38.01 -19.57
N LEU A 786 21.16 39.10 -18.80
CA LEU A 786 22.33 39.56 -18.05
C LEU A 786 22.80 38.54 -16.98
N VAL A 787 21.88 37.81 -16.37
CA VAL A 787 22.17 36.73 -15.40
C VAL A 787 22.77 35.50 -16.09
N VAL A 788 22.29 35.12 -17.28
CA VAL A 788 22.91 34.05 -18.08
C VAL A 788 24.31 34.46 -18.58
N LEU A 789 24.48 35.72 -18.99
CA LEU A 789 25.78 36.26 -19.39
C LEU A 789 26.77 36.32 -18.24
N SER A 790 26.35 36.61 -17.00
CA SER A 790 27.26 36.63 -15.85
C SER A 790 27.75 35.23 -15.48
N TRP A 791 26.88 34.20 -15.54
CA TRP A 791 27.31 32.80 -15.45
C TRP A 791 28.35 32.45 -16.52
N LEU A 792 28.08 32.80 -17.78
CA LEU A 792 28.98 32.50 -18.90
C LEU A 792 30.34 33.20 -18.75
N VAL A 793 30.35 34.47 -18.33
CA VAL A 793 31.59 35.22 -18.08
C VAL A 793 32.40 34.59 -16.96
N VAL A 794 31.78 34.18 -15.85
CA VAL A 794 32.48 33.48 -14.75
C VAL A 794 33.03 32.13 -15.23
N LEU A 795 32.25 31.35 -15.99
CA LEU A 795 32.71 30.07 -16.55
C LEU A 795 33.91 30.24 -17.49
N VAL A 796 33.86 31.22 -18.41
CA VAL A 796 34.95 31.50 -19.37
C VAL A 796 36.19 32.05 -18.66
N LEU A 797 36.04 32.93 -17.67
CA LEU A 797 37.18 33.43 -16.89
C LEU A 797 37.86 32.30 -16.12
N LEU A 798 37.10 31.46 -15.41
CA LEU A 798 37.65 30.32 -14.67
C LEU A 798 38.31 29.29 -15.60
N ALA A 799 37.72 29.01 -16.76
CA ALA A 799 38.32 28.14 -17.77
C ALA A 799 39.59 28.73 -18.40
N HIS A 800 39.68 30.06 -18.54
CA HIS A 800 40.88 30.74 -19.06
C HIS A 800 42.03 30.76 -18.05
N TYR A 801 41.75 31.04 -16.78
CA TYR A 801 42.76 30.98 -15.70
C TYR A 801 43.13 29.55 -15.30
N HIS A 802 42.30 28.56 -15.65
CA HIS A 802 42.42 27.13 -15.39
C HIS A 802 43.17 26.78 -14.08
N PRO A 803 42.62 27.12 -12.88
CA PRO A 803 43.39 27.13 -11.62
C PRO A 803 43.98 25.78 -11.15
N GLN A 804 43.66 24.66 -11.79
CA GLN A 804 44.28 23.36 -11.50
C GLN A 804 45.65 23.17 -12.19
N SER A 805 46.00 23.95 -13.22
CA SER A 805 47.19 23.73 -14.07
C SER A 805 48.54 23.80 -13.36
N GLY A 806 48.61 24.36 -12.15
CA GLY A 806 49.83 24.52 -11.36
C GLY A 806 50.02 23.51 -10.22
N GLY A 807 49.06 22.63 -9.96
CA GLY A 807 49.07 21.76 -8.77
C GLY A 807 48.72 22.45 -7.45
N ASP A 808 48.45 23.77 -7.46
CA ASP A 808 48.05 24.53 -6.28
C ASP A 808 46.62 24.14 -5.83
N HIS A 809 46.56 23.27 -4.82
CA HIS A 809 45.36 23.06 -4.02
C HIS A 809 45.03 24.34 -3.24
N SER A 810 44.01 25.07 -3.71
CA SER A 810 43.55 26.33 -3.11
C SER A 810 42.02 26.38 -3.05
N LEU A 811 41.46 27.33 -2.30
CA LEU A 811 40.01 27.60 -2.32
C LEU A 811 39.51 28.02 -3.71
N LEU A 812 40.36 28.62 -4.57
CA LEU A 812 39.98 29.02 -5.92
C LEU A 812 39.95 27.82 -6.89
N SER A 813 40.92 26.91 -6.81
CA SER A 813 40.88 25.67 -7.60
C SER A 813 39.76 24.74 -7.13
N LEU A 814 39.45 24.71 -5.83
CA LEU A 814 38.28 24.01 -5.29
C LEU A 814 36.96 24.64 -5.77
N PHE A 815 36.84 25.98 -5.77
CA PHE A 815 35.68 26.68 -6.33
C PHE A 815 35.49 26.34 -7.81
N TYR A 816 36.57 26.40 -8.60
CA TYR A 816 36.54 26.07 -10.02
C TYR A 816 36.03 24.65 -10.27
N THR A 817 36.53 23.64 -9.55
CA THR A 817 36.07 22.25 -9.70
C THR A 817 34.56 22.14 -9.49
N PHE A 818 34.04 22.66 -8.39
CA PHE A 818 32.60 22.57 -8.10
C PHE A 818 31.75 23.46 -9.01
N TYR A 819 32.25 24.62 -9.45
CA TYR A 819 31.56 25.50 -10.41
C TYR A 819 31.49 24.91 -11.82
N TRP A 820 32.57 24.27 -12.28
CA TRP A 820 32.61 23.53 -13.54
C TRP A 820 31.59 22.39 -13.53
N ILE A 821 31.65 21.54 -12.48
CA ILE A 821 30.73 20.43 -12.28
C ILE A 821 29.27 20.92 -12.20
N GLY A 822 28.98 21.91 -11.37
CA GLY A 822 27.65 22.52 -11.23
C GLY A 822 27.10 23.14 -12.52
N SER A 823 27.97 23.55 -13.45
CA SER A 823 27.60 24.15 -14.73
C SER A 823 27.19 23.13 -15.81
N ILE A 824 27.51 21.84 -15.67
CA ILE A 824 27.30 20.82 -16.73
C ILE A 824 26.59 19.53 -16.28
N ILE A 825 26.13 19.42 -15.02
CA ILE A 825 25.26 18.32 -14.58
C ILE A 825 23.83 18.51 -15.11
N PHE A 826 23.34 17.62 -15.96
CA PHE A 826 21.90 17.46 -16.25
C PHE A 826 21.36 16.20 -15.56
N GLY A 827 20.04 15.99 -15.51
CA GLY A 827 19.44 14.73 -15.01
C GLY A 827 19.46 14.51 -13.49
N GLY A 828 19.92 15.49 -12.71
CA GLY A 828 19.80 15.51 -11.25
C GLY A 828 20.98 14.91 -10.48
N GLY A 829 20.77 14.67 -9.17
CA GLY A 829 21.83 14.50 -8.18
C GLY A 829 22.89 13.43 -8.49
N GLN A 830 22.49 12.26 -8.98
CA GLN A 830 23.39 11.11 -9.14
C GLN A 830 24.39 11.29 -10.31
N VAL A 831 24.10 12.16 -11.29
CA VAL A 831 24.93 12.36 -12.49
C VAL A 831 26.29 13.00 -12.17
N MET A 832 26.40 13.71 -11.05
CA MET A 832 27.67 14.33 -10.64
C MET A 832 28.70 13.34 -10.08
N LEU A 833 28.30 12.12 -9.71
CA LEU A 833 29.16 11.22 -8.94
C LEU A 833 30.44 10.79 -9.69
N PRO A 834 30.43 10.47 -11.00
CA PRO A 834 31.67 10.21 -11.74
C PRO A 834 32.56 11.44 -11.84
N MET A 835 31.95 12.63 -11.95
CA MET A 835 32.69 13.89 -12.06
C MET A 835 33.41 14.25 -10.76
N LEU A 836 32.77 14.02 -9.60
CA LEU A 836 33.40 14.16 -8.28
C LEU A 836 34.44 13.07 -8.05
N LEU A 837 34.16 11.83 -8.49
CA LEU A 837 35.12 10.73 -8.41
C LEU A 837 36.40 11.10 -9.18
N ASP A 838 36.30 11.57 -10.41
CA ASP A 838 37.43 12.07 -11.22
C ASP A 838 38.10 13.31 -10.59
N ASN A 839 37.38 14.42 -10.48
CA ASN A 839 37.96 15.75 -10.22
C ASN A 839 38.21 16.06 -8.73
N ILE A 840 37.78 15.19 -7.80
CA ILE A 840 38.05 15.30 -6.36
C ILE A 840 38.83 14.08 -5.85
N VAL A 841 38.41 12.84 -6.18
CA VAL A 841 39.04 11.63 -5.64
C VAL A 841 40.29 11.21 -6.44
N MET A 842 40.17 11.02 -7.77
CA MET A 842 41.33 10.66 -8.60
C MET A 842 42.35 11.81 -8.68
N ALA A 843 41.87 13.06 -8.60
CA ALA A 843 42.68 14.27 -8.43
C ALA A 843 43.29 14.46 -7.02
N GLY A 844 43.16 13.49 -6.11
CA GLY A 844 43.92 13.43 -4.85
C GLY A 844 43.46 14.35 -3.71
N TRP A 845 42.32 15.03 -3.83
CA TRP A 845 41.83 15.94 -2.77
C TRP A 845 41.27 15.21 -1.54
N VAL A 846 40.72 14.00 -1.74
CA VAL A 846 40.07 13.18 -0.71
C VAL A 846 40.30 11.69 -1.00
N SER A 847 40.25 10.83 0.01
CA SER A 847 40.31 9.38 -0.19
C SER A 847 39.00 8.82 -0.77
N LYS A 848 39.09 7.65 -1.42
CA LYS A 848 37.97 6.88 -1.97
C LYS A 848 36.96 6.51 -0.87
N GLU A 849 37.45 6.12 0.30
CA GLU A 849 36.70 5.73 1.50
C GLU A 849 36.00 6.94 2.10
N GLN A 850 36.71 8.07 2.21
CA GLN A 850 36.15 9.34 2.66
C GLN A 850 35.02 9.81 1.73
N PHE A 851 35.18 9.67 0.41
CA PHE A 851 34.12 9.99 -0.56
C PHE A 851 32.89 9.07 -0.43
N LEU A 852 33.09 7.76 -0.31
CA LEU A 852 32.00 6.79 -0.21
C LEU A 852 31.20 6.92 1.11
N ILE A 853 31.86 7.27 2.22
CA ILE A 853 31.17 7.68 3.46
C ILE A 853 30.35 8.95 3.23
N GLY A 854 30.93 9.96 2.57
CA GLY A 854 30.22 11.20 2.22
C GLY A 854 28.95 10.93 1.40
N LEU A 855 29.03 10.00 0.44
CA LEU A 855 27.91 9.55 -0.37
C LEU A 855 26.81 8.86 0.47
N ALA A 856 27.17 7.95 1.37
CA ALA A 856 26.22 7.29 2.26
C ALA A 856 25.53 8.28 3.22
N LEU A 857 26.30 9.21 3.80
CA LEU A 857 25.76 10.23 4.70
C LEU A 857 24.80 11.18 3.98
N VAL A 858 25.12 11.66 2.78
CA VAL A 858 24.19 12.53 2.04
C VAL A 858 22.93 11.80 1.55
N GLN A 859 23.00 10.48 1.26
CA GLN A 859 21.82 9.69 0.89
C GLN A 859 20.90 9.33 2.07
N SER A 860 21.42 9.36 3.31
CA SER A 860 20.64 9.09 4.53
C SER A 860 19.99 10.34 5.15
N LEU A 861 20.38 11.54 4.71
CA LEU A 861 19.88 12.82 5.20
C LEU A 861 18.80 13.41 4.26
N PRO A 862 17.80 14.14 4.80
CA PRO A 862 16.84 14.86 3.97
C PRO A 862 17.50 16.06 3.27
N GLY A 863 17.17 16.25 1.98
CA GLY A 863 17.63 17.39 1.18
C GLY A 863 18.20 16.97 -0.18
N PRO A 864 18.94 17.87 -0.86
CA PRO A 864 19.55 17.59 -2.16
C PRO A 864 20.89 16.85 -2.03
N LEU A 865 21.13 15.87 -2.91
CA LEU A 865 22.39 15.11 -2.97
C LEU A 865 23.64 16.01 -3.14
N PHE A 866 23.45 17.18 -3.77
CA PHE A 866 24.47 18.21 -3.92
C PHE A 866 25.07 18.67 -2.58
N ASN A 867 24.41 18.48 -1.44
CA ASN A 867 24.98 18.78 -0.11
C ASN A 867 26.28 18.01 0.20
N ILE A 868 26.66 16.99 -0.60
CA ILE A 868 27.99 16.37 -0.54
C ILE A 868 29.13 17.39 -0.73
N SER A 869 28.89 18.53 -1.39
CA SER A 869 29.86 19.63 -1.48
C SER A 869 30.23 20.22 -0.12
N ALA A 870 29.29 20.23 0.83
CA ALA A 870 29.51 20.70 2.20
C ALA A 870 30.47 19.76 2.94
N TYR A 871 30.24 18.45 2.83
CA TYR A 871 31.09 17.40 3.39
C TYR A 871 32.50 17.42 2.78
N LEU A 872 32.61 17.39 1.46
CA LEU A 872 33.91 17.38 0.77
C LEU A 872 34.69 18.68 1.02
N GLY A 873 34.01 19.84 0.98
CA GLY A 873 34.61 21.12 1.30
C GLY A 873 35.08 21.22 2.76
N ALA A 874 34.31 20.69 3.72
CA ALA A 874 34.69 20.63 5.14
C ALA A 874 35.90 19.71 5.37
N LEU A 875 35.91 18.55 4.71
CA LEU A 875 37.01 17.58 4.77
C LEU A 875 38.33 18.19 4.27
N ILE A 876 38.28 19.03 3.23
CA ILE A 876 39.46 19.71 2.66
C ILE A 876 39.85 20.94 3.50
N TYR A 877 39.03 21.99 3.54
CA TYR A 877 39.36 23.30 4.17
C TYR A 877 38.44 23.73 5.32
N GLY A 878 37.63 22.83 5.90
CA GLY A 878 36.67 23.19 6.95
C GLY A 878 35.55 24.10 6.44
N VAL A 879 34.99 24.95 7.30
CA VAL A 879 33.83 25.80 6.97
C VAL A 879 34.04 26.66 5.70
N PRO A 880 35.20 27.31 5.47
CA PRO A 880 35.46 28.02 4.21
C PRO A 880 35.34 27.12 2.97
N GLY A 881 35.87 25.90 3.03
CA GLY A 881 35.72 24.92 1.94
C GLY A 881 34.27 24.48 1.77
N ALA A 882 33.59 24.13 2.86
CA ALA A 882 32.18 23.69 2.83
C ALA A 882 31.25 24.74 2.21
N PHE A 883 31.52 26.03 2.48
CA PHE A 883 30.82 27.16 1.87
C PHE A 883 31.17 27.29 0.38
N ILE A 884 32.47 27.43 0.05
CA ILE A 884 32.95 27.67 -1.32
C ILE A 884 32.58 26.52 -2.28
N SER A 885 32.77 25.26 -1.88
CA SER A 885 32.35 24.09 -2.66
C SER A 885 30.84 24.07 -2.92
N SER A 886 30.03 24.54 -1.96
CA SER A 886 28.56 24.55 -2.11
C SER A 886 28.08 25.72 -2.96
N VAL A 887 28.68 26.91 -2.82
CA VAL A 887 28.41 28.03 -3.76
C VAL A 887 28.86 27.66 -5.16
N GLY A 888 29.97 26.95 -5.32
CA GLY A 888 30.42 26.38 -6.59
C GLY A 888 29.42 25.39 -7.18
N LEU A 889 28.97 24.39 -6.41
CA LEU A 889 28.14 23.31 -6.96
C LEU A 889 26.68 23.71 -7.21
N PHE A 890 26.07 24.47 -6.30
CA PHE A 890 24.67 24.90 -6.42
C PHE A 890 24.51 26.16 -7.28
N GLY A 891 25.48 27.09 -7.22
CA GLY A 891 25.41 28.41 -7.83
C GLY A 891 25.07 28.42 -9.32
N PRO A 892 25.82 27.71 -10.19
CA PRO A 892 25.64 27.75 -11.64
C PRO A 892 24.22 27.41 -12.08
N GLY A 893 23.67 26.28 -11.62
CA GLY A 893 22.32 25.86 -11.98
C GLY A 893 21.24 26.81 -11.48
N ILE A 894 21.41 27.37 -10.27
CA ILE A 894 20.46 28.34 -9.69
C ILE A 894 20.50 29.67 -10.47
N ILE A 895 21.70 30.15 -10.84
CA ILE A 895 21.89 31.35 -11.67
C ILE A 895 21.28 31.13 -13.06
N LEU A 896 21.58 30.01 -13.71
CA LEU A 896 20.98 29.62 -14.99
C LEU A 896 19.45 29.52 -14.92
N PHE A 897 18.91 28.91 -13.86
CA PHE A 897 17.47 28.77 -13.67
C PHE A 897 16.78 30.13 -13.55
N PHE A 898 17.24 31.01 -12.65
CA PHE A 898 16.66 32.37 -12.52
C PHE A 898 16.88 33.22 -13.79
N GLY A 899 17.97 33.00 -14.54
CA GLY A 899 18.25 33.69 -15.79
C GLY A 899 17.38 33.23 -16.98
N LEU A 900 17.11 31.93 -17.08
CA LEU A 900 16.37 31.30 -18.18
C LEU A 900 14.85 31.28 -17.94
N LEU A 901 14.37 31.28 -16.69
CA LEU A 901 12.94 31.28 -16.37
C LEU A 901 12.15 32.44 -17.04
N PRO A 902 12.58 33.72 -17.04
CA PRO A 902 11.89 34.80 -17.77
C PRO A 902 12.07 34.75 -19.30
N LEU A 903 12.83 33.78 -19.82
CA LEU A 903 13.00 33.52 -21.25
C LEU A 903 12.22 32.27 -21.70
N TRP A 904 11.88 31.37 -20.77
CA TRP A 904 11.31 30.06 -21.05
C TRP A 904 10.02 30.12 -21.87
N GLU A 905 9.11 31.07 -21.59
CA GLU A 905 7.84 31.19 -22.34
C GLU A 905 8.02 31.34 -23.86
N ARG A 906 9.14 31.93 -24.29
CA ARG A 906 9.43 32.23 -25.69
C ARG A 906 10.09 31.06 -26.43
N VAL A 907 10.61 30.08 -25.68
CA VAL A 907 11.27 28.88 -26.22
C VAL A 907 10.51 27.58 -25.94
N ARG A 908 9.63 27.53 -24.92
CA ARG A 908 8.87 26.33 -24.52
C ARG A 908 7.98 25.76 -25.62
N GLY A 909 7.51 26.61 -26.54
CA GLY A 909 6.72 26.19 -27.71
C GLY A 909 7.53 25.56 -28.86
N ASN A 910 8.87 25.57 -28.79
CA ASN A 910 9.71 25.00 -29.84
C ASN A 910 9.81 23.46 -29.67
N ARG A 911 9.01 22.74 -30.46
CA ARG A 911 8.97 21.27 -30.49
C ARG A 911 10.35 20.62 -30.69
N SER A 912 11.22 21.21 -31.52
CA SER A 912 12.58 20.69 -31.75
C SER A 912 13.46 20.79 -30.50
N LEU A 913 13.30 21.84 -29.69
CA LEU A 913 13.99 21.98 -28.41
C LEU A 913 13.50 20.93 -27.39
N GLN A 914 12.19 20.69 -27.32
CA GLN A 914 11.63 19.66 -26.44
C GLN A 914 12.13 18.25 -26.81
N ILE A 915 12.17 17.91 -28.11
CA ILE A 915 12.70 16.63 -28.60
C ILE A 915 14.19 16.50 -28.25
N PHE A 916 15.00 17.54 -28.51
CA PHE A 916 16.42 17.57 -28.14
C PHE A 916 16.65 17.34 -26.64
N LEU A 917 15.89 18.03 -25.79
CA LEU A 917 15.97 17.88 -24.32
C LEU A 917 15.58 16.47 -23.85
N SER A 918 14.67 15.78 -24.54
CA SER A 918 14.35 14.38 -24.22
C SER A 918 15.53 13.43 -24.48
N GLY A 919 16.33 13.69 -25.53
CA GLY A 919 17.57 12.95 -25.80
C GLY A 919 18.69 13.26 -24.80
N VAL A 920 18.82 14.52 -24.37
CA VAL A 920 19.72 14.93 -23.27
C VAL A 920 19.40 14.14 -21.99
N ASN A 921 18.12 14.02 -21.63
CA ASN A 921 17.67 13.27 -20.44
C ASN A 921 17.89 11.76 -20.56
N ALA A 922 17.72 11.18 -21.76
CA ALA A 922 18.07 9.78 -22.02
C ALA A 922 19.57 9.54 -21.83
N SER A 923 20.44 10.40 -22.40
CA SER A 923 21.89 10.32 -22.18
C SER A 923 22.26 10.48 -20.70
N ALA A 924 21.70 11.47 -20.01
CA ALA A 924 21.96 11.71 -18.58
C ALA A 924 21.57 10.49 -17.71
N THR A 925 20.53 9.75 -18.09
CA THR A 925 20.18 8.47 -17.45
C THR A 925 21.28 7.42 -17.65
N GLY A 926 21.80 7.29 -18.87
CA GLY A 926 22.94 6.41 -19.19
C GLY A 926 24.20 6.73 -18.38
N LEU A 927 24.46 8.02 -18.13
CA LEU A 927 25.54 8.47 -17.23
C LEU A 927 25.37 7.93 -15.80
N ILE A 928 24.14 7.84 -15.26
CA ILE A 928 23.89 7.27 -13.91
C ILE A 928 24.14 5.75 -13.90
N VAL A 929 23.76 5.04 -14.97
CA VAL A 929 24.06 3.60 -15.11
C VAL A 929 25.57 3.37 -15.12
N ALA A 930 26.34 4.18 -15.85
CA ALA A 930 27.80 4.12 -15.80
C ALA A 930 28.35 4.50 -14.41
N SER A 931 27.73 5.48 -13.73
CA SER A 931 28.10 5.85 -12.35
C SER A 931 28.00 4.68 -11.39
N PHE A 932 26.94 3.88 -11.49
CA PHE A 932 26.76 2.68 -10.66
C PHE A 932 27.92 1.70 -10.84
N PHE A 933 28.26 1.31 -12.07
CA PHE A 933 29.34 0.34 -12.32
C PHE A 933 30.72 0.89 -11.91
N LEU A 934 31.02 2.17 -12.18
CA LEU A 934 32.28 2.82 -11.76
C LEU A 934 32.42 2.99 -10.23
N LEU A 935 31.30 2.92 -9.50
CA LEU A 935 31.28 2.93 -8.03
C LEU A 935 31.18 1.53 -7.43
N TRP A 936 30.60 0.54 -8.13
CA TRP A 936 30.42 -0.84 -7.66
C TRP A 936 31.77 -1.52 -7.43
N ASP A 937 32.63 -1.53 -8.45
CA ASP A 937 34.03 -1.98 -8.37
C ASP A 937 34.82 -1.26 -7.26
N LYS A 938 34.40 -0.04 -6.89
CA LYS A 938 35.04 0.74 -5.82
C LYS A 938 34.45 0.48 -4.43
N ALA A 939 33.24 -0.06 -4.30
CA ALA A 939 32.53 -0.24 -3.02
C ALA A 939 32.23 -1.69 -2.63
N VAL A 940 32.31 -2.64 -3.57
CA VAL A 940 32.05 -4.07 -3.35
C VAL A 940 33.32 -4.86 -3.66
N HIS A 941 34.01 -5.28 -2.61
CA HIS A 941 35.29 -6.02 -2.70
C HIS A 941 35.15 -7.50 -2.35
N THR A 942 34.16 -7.85 -1.52
CA THR A 942 33.97 -9.22 -1.00
C THR A 942 32.51 -9.67 -1.11
N ASN A 943 32.29 -10.98 -1.04
CA ASN A 943 30.95 -11.58 -1.02
C ASN A 943 30.02 -10.99 0.07
N ALA A 944 30.58 -10.62 1.24
CA ALA A 944 29.81 -9.95 2.30
C ALA A 944 29.36 -8.54 1.87
N SER A 945 30.26 -7.72 1.32
CA SER A 945 29.90 -6.39 0.81
C SER A 945 28.89 -6.46 -0.34
N ALA A 946 28.97 -7.48 -1.20
CA ALA A 946 27.98 -7.73 -2.25
C ALA A 946 26.60 -8.11 -1.68
N ALA A 947 26.56 -8.94 -0.63
CA ALA A 947 25.33 -9.30 0.07
C ALA A 947 24.68 -8.09 0.77
N VAL A 948 25.47 -7.21 1.39
CA VAL A 948 24.99 -5.92 1.95
C VAL A 948 24.39 -5.04 0.85
N GLY A 949 25.06 -4.94 -0.30
CA GLY A 949 24.57 -4.20 -1.46
C GLY A 949 23.23 -4.74 -1.98
N LEU A 950 23.15 -6.05 -2.22
CA LEU A 950 21.93 -6.74 -2.66
C LEU A 950 20.78 -6.58 -1.66
N ALA A 951 21.03 -6.77 -0.36
CA ALA A 951 20.04 -6.56 0.68
C ALA A 951 19.50 -5.11 0.68
N THR A 952 20.39 -4.13 0.50
CA THR A 952 20.01 -2.70 0.40
C THR A 952 19.18 -2.41 -0.84
N ALA A 953 19.58 -2.95 -2.00
CA ALA A 953 18.83 -2.84 -3.25
C ALA A 953 17.42 -3.45 -3.14
N LEU A 954 17.29 -4.62 -2.50
CA LEU A 954 16.01 -5.27 -2.26
C LEU A 954 15.14 -4.46 -1.28
N MET A 955 15.71 -3.97 -0.17
CA MET A 955 14.99 -3.11 0.79
C MET A 955 14.38 -1.88 0.10
N VAL A 956 15.17 -1.09 -0.64
CA VAL A 956 14.71 0.18 -1.24
C VAL A 956 13.92 -0.02 -2.54
N GLY A 957 14.30 -1.02 -3.34
CA GLY A 957 13.71 -1.31 -4.64
C GLY A 957 12.40 -2.10 -4.58
N VAL A 958 12.35 -3.14 -3.74
CA VAL A 958 11.24 -4.10 -3.66
C VAL A 958 10.32 -3.77 -2.49
N PHE A 959 10.88 -3.76 -1.28
CA PHE A 959 10.10 -3.58 -0.04
C PHE A 959 9.77 -2.11 0.28
N ARG A 960 10.08 -1.18 -0.63
CA ARG A 960 9.88 0.28 -0.53
C ARG A 960 10.42 0.92 0.77
N VAL A 961 11.42 0.29 1.41
CA VAL A 961 12.00 0.75 2.69
C VAL A 961 12.68 2.12 2.51
N PRO A 962 12.52 3.07 3.46
CA PRO A 962 13.19 4.36 3.41
C PRO A 962 14.72 4.24 3.30
N THR A 963 15.31 4.99 2.38
CA THR A 963 16.75 4.99 2.06
C THR A 963 17.64 5.11 3.30
N SER A 964 17.28 5.99 4.24
CA SER A 964 18.01 6.19 5.50
C SER A 964 18.02 4.94 6.40
N MET A 965 16.91 4.22 6.50
CA MET A 965 16.84 2.96 7.24
C MET A 965 17.63 1.86 6.52
N ALA A 966 17.54 1.79 5.20
CA ALA A 966 18.29 0.81 4.41
C ALA A 966 19.81 1.00 4.53
N ILE A 967 20.31 2.25 4.60
CA ILE A 967 21.72 2.56 4.85
C ILE A 967 22.16 2.17 6.27
N ILE A 968 21.32 2.41 7.30
CA ILE A 968 21.61 2.00 8.68
C ILE A 968 21.66 0.47 8.80
N VAL A 969 20.69 -0.24 8.22
CA VAL A 969 20.69 -1.71 8.17
C VAL A 969 21.89 -2.23 7.37
N GLY A 970 22.25 -1.57 6.26
CA GLY A 970 23.44 -1.89 5.48
C GLY A 970 24.73 -1.78 6.30
N ALA A 971 24.90 -0.72 7.11
CA ALA A 971 26.03 -0.57 8.03
C ALA A 971 26.08 -1.70 9.08
N ILE A 972 24.93 -2.01 9.70
CA ILE A 972 24.82 -3.10 10.70
C ILE A 972 25.16 -4.45 10.06
N LEU A 973 24.64 -4.75 8.87
CA LEU A 973 24.96 -5.98 8.14
C LEU A 973 26.44 -6.05 7.74
N GLY A 974 27.05 -4.95 7.30
CA GLY A 974 28.49 -4.91 7.00
C GLY A 974 29.37 -5.14 8.22
N PHE A 975 29.01 -4.53 9.36
CA PHE A 975 29.67 -4.79 10.64
C PHE A 975 29.55 -6.26 11.06
N LEU A 976 28.33 -6.81 11.09
CA LEU A 976 28.09 -8.20 11.49
C LEU A 976 28.78 -9.20 10.57
N LEU A 977 28.70 -9.01 9.25
CA LEU A 977 29.31 -9.92 8.27
C LEU A 977 30.84 -9.76 8.16
N SER A 978 31.45 -8.80 8.87
CA SER A 978 32.90 -8.61 8.85
C SER A 978 33.65 -9.83 9.43
N PRO A 979 34.90 -10.09 8.99
CA PRO A 979 35.69 -11.20 9.50
C PRO A 979 35.91 -11.11 11.02
N GLU A 980 36.02 -9.90 11.57
CA GLU A 980 36.22 -9.63 13.00
C GLU A 980 35.04 -10.04 13.90
N VAL A 981 33.84 -10.20 13.33
CA VAL A 981 32.60 -10.46 14.10
C VAL A 981 32.08 -11.89 13.95
N PHE A 982 32.12 -12.47 12.74
CA PHE A 982 31.61 -13.83 12.51
C PHE A 982 32.59 -14.82 11.83
N ASP A 983 33.84 -14.43 11.55
CA ASP A 983 34.88 -15.29 10.92
C ASP A 983 34.38 -16.08 9.68
N LEU A 984 33.42 -15.49 8.96
CA LEU A 984 32.88 -16.07 7.73
C LEU A 984 33.93 -15.91 6.64
N GLY A 985 34.63 -16.99 6.30
CA GLY A 985 35.73 -17.02 5.33
C GLY A 985 35.36 -16.34 4.00
N GLN A 986 35.70 -15.07 3.87
CA GLN A 986 35.34 -14.25 2.72
C GLN A 986 36.27 -14.58 1.55
N LYS A 987 35.70 -14.68 0.36
CA LYS A 987 36.43 -14.50 -0.90
C LYS A 987 36.21 -13.09 -1.41
N ASP A 988 37.20 -12.58 -2.11
CA ASP A 988 37.04 -11.39 -2.93
C ASP A 988 35.94 -11.64 -3.97
N PHE A 989 35.14 -10.62 -4.25
CA PHE A 989 34.01 -10.70 -5.17
C PHE A 989 34.45 -10.75 -6.65
N CYS A 990 35.70 -10.38 -6.91
CA CYS A 990 36.29 -10.22 -8.25
C CYS A 990 37.48 -11.17 -8.52
N SER A 991 37.65 -12.23 -7.73
CA SER A 991 38.75 -13.22 -7.86
C SER A 991 38.33 -14.55 -8.49
#